data_AF-A0A4R3Z883-F1
#
_entry.id   AF-A0A4R3Z883-F1
#
_cell.length_a   1.000
_cell.length_b   1.000
_cell.length_c   1.000
_cell.angle_alpha   90.00
_cell.angle_beta   90.00
_cell.angle_gamma   90.00
#
_symmetry.space_group_name_H-M   'P 1'
#
loop_
_entity.id
_entity.type
_entity.pdbx_description
1 polymer ?
#
loop_
_entity_poly.entity_id
_entity_poly.type
_entity_poly.pdbx_seq_one_letter_code
_entity_poly.pdbx_strand_id
1 'polypeptide(L)'
;MKKQRKLKVSLALLMALALIGGNIVSGRALGVTTEHDLVKLKNNDQQNLIVDGSFEDGHKQWKTTGTGTFTNYDGAAASGAWCGLLPSDSNNACVYQVVNVKKNTDYIAKAKILLASEDASMFFNVKTPDVSKLINQEAEKTVTCPTGQAWKYQDVELTFNTGDYSQISLCAMKWTESTDDAIYHGQVYVDDVSLVEKNPTPIDDNYNIIWADDFNSNQLDHSKWGYELGCVRGNEQEHYVNDKENVYLKDGHLVLKATDRAKEDQYINPRGGRKVIYNSGSVRTHGKQEFLYGRIEMRAKLPKGQGVFPAFWTLGSDFVLDGDINSKQGYGWARCGEIDIMELIGQAKDGSYGNRTVYQTAHTDANRITETKLAGTAYTIDEDFNNQYHIFGINWSPNKLEWYVDDQIVESVDYSHLPVAQKALNKPQYIQMNLAMGGNWPGDAATDLAGSEFDIDYVYYGQNKEQKAAADAYYQDAPKMSGLENITMMEGDIPNLLKNISVTEGYYVDFSIDDEYMFKSTGGKTECSLRCSGQDDKAKLAQLPVGQYNIHYTAIPNDVEFESDQWDPNVLVPLAEKAYKMNRRSMILTVTDRTFPSDFSLIGEKGKTLSTVALPDGWSWDKPETILEDEDSVYPVTFVNGDYKKTLNVQVKFKEIVDTTQLQTAIKDAQEVLTHKGDYTQESIAQLQKELEAAQSLLTSNPTQKQIDDMYNQLQTTLNQLVKVTVVPTPDNNNKEPTNHEQTNQNQATPDKTVQTADQNDFIVYGVIMTLTAAAFLFLKKEKQLH
;
A
#
# COMPACT_ATOMS: atom_id res chain seq x y z
N MET A 1 12.39 29.88 41.10
CA MET A 1 13.43 29.52 42.10
C MET A 1 13.75 28.02 42.00
N LYS A 2 14.73 27.52 42.76
CA LYS A 2 15.39 26.20 42.58
C LYS A 2 14.50 24.96 42.85
N LYS A 3 14.93 23.83 42.25
CA LYS A 3 14.64 22.39 42.53
C LYS A 3 13.27 21.80 42.11
N GLN A 4 13.12 20.49 41.84
CA GLN A 4 13.94 19.49 41.11
C GLN A 4 13.29 18.07 41.19
N ARG A 5 13.59 17.21 40.19
CA ARG A 5 13.28 15.75 40.01
C ARG A 5 11.98 15.48 39.23
N LYS A 6 11.98 14.76 38.08
CA LYS A 6 12.56 13.44 37.64
C LYS A 6 11.76 12.23 38.18
N LEU A 7 11.40 11.20 37.39
CA LEU A 7 11.41 10.99 35.92
C LEU A 7 10.48 9.79 35.56
N LYS A 8 10.23 9.57 34.25
CA LYS A 8 9.64 8.39 33.55
C LYS A 8 9.92 7.02 34.25
N VAL A 9 9.11 5.95 34.09
CA VAL A 9 8.71 5.25 32.83
C VAL A 9 7.40 4.44 33.03
N SER A 10 6.67 4.20 31.94
CA SER A 10 5.52 3.27 31.84
C SER A 10 5.74 2.26 30.71
N LEU A 11 5.29 1.00 30.85
CA LEU A 11 4.62 0.24 29.79
C LEU A 11 4.01 -1.08 30.31
N ALA A 12 2.76 -1.39 29.92
CA ALA A 12 2.24 -2.69 29.44
C ALA A 12 0.71 -2.81 29.62
N LEU A 13 0.01 -2.87 28.48
CA LEU A 13 -1.09 -3.79 28.08
C LEU A 13 -2.06 -4.38 29.14
N LEU A 14 -3.36 -4.58 28.86
CA LEU A 14 -4.20 -4.30 27.67
C LEU A 14 -5.68 -4.34 28.10
N MET A 15 -6.55 -3.46 27.58
CA MET A 15 -7.99 -3.71 27.58
C MET A 15 -8.70 -3.06 26.38
N ALA A 16 -9.83 -3.64 25.97
CA ALA A 16 -10.54 -3.33 24.74
C ALA A 16 -11.69 -2.33 24.93
N LEU A 17 -12.20 -1.81 23.80
CA LEU A 17 -13.50 -1.16 23.54
C LEU A 17 -14.49 -0.96 24.73
N ALA A 18 -15.08 0.22 24.98
CA ALA A 18 -15.32 1.33 24.06
C ALA A 18 -15.69 2.69 24.72
N LEU A 19 -15.46 3.76 23.93
CA LEU A 19 -16.29 4.98 23.74
C LEU A 19 -16.47 6.05 24.85
N ILE A 20 -16.37 7.31 24.37
CA ILE A 20 -16.90 8.59 24.89
C ILE A 20 -16.24 9.12 26.19
N GLY A 21 -15.43 10.19 26.08
CA GLY A 21 -14.93 10.87 27.30
C GLY A 21 -13.84 11.95 27.21
N GLY A 22 -13.66 12.70 26.11
CA GLY A 22 -12.95 13.99 26.12
C GLY A 22 -11.42 14.03 26.26
N ASN A 23 -10.80 14.89 25.45
CA ASN A 23 -9.53 15.60 25.69
C ASN A 23 -8.32 14.81 26.24
N ILE A 24 -7.51 14.24 25.33
CA ILE A 24 -6.05 14.23 25.51
C ILE A 24 -5.39 14.93 24.32
N VAL A 25 -4.50 15.86 24.67
CA VAL A 25 -3.63 16.65 23.78
C VAL A 25 -2.93 15.74 22.76
N SER A 26 -3.17 15.95 21.47
CA SER A 26 -2.30 15.43 20.43
C SER A 26 -0.93 16.10 20.52
N GLY A 27 0.13 15.29 20.61
CA GLY A 27 1.48 15.80 20.39
C GLY A 27 1.58 16.29 18.96
N ARG A 28 1.86 17.59 18.75
CA ARG A 28 2.07 18.14 17.41
C ARG A 28 3.21 17.41 16.72
N ALA A 29 2.90 16.67 15.67
CA ALA A 29 3.84 16.47 14.58
C ALA A 29 4.22 17.85 14.02
N LEU A 30 5.49 18.01 13.67
CA LEU A 30 6.01 19.14 12.92
C LEU A 30 6.37 18.63 11.52
N GLY A 31 6.00 19.39 10.49
CA GLY A 31 6.14 18.99 9.09
C GLY A 31 4.91 18.22 8.55
N VAL A 32 4.57 18.32 7.26
CA VAL A 32 5.12 19.18 6.18
C VAL A 32 3.97 19.75 5.34
N THR A 33 4.21 20.89 4.70
CA THR A 33 3.27 21.61 3.82
C THR A 33 3.54 21.30 2.34
N THR A 34 2.71 20.48 1.66
CA THR A 34 2.61 20.45 0.18
C THR A 34 1.47 19.61 -0.42
N GLU A 35 0.69 18.85 0.38
CA GLU A 35 -0.45 17.99 -0.07
C GLU A 35 -1.51 18.68 -0.99
N HIS A 36 -1.50 20.01 -1.07
CA HIS A 36 -2.34 20.77 -2.00
C HIS A 36 -1.94 20.65 -3.48
N ASP A 37 -0.73 20.24 -3.83
CA ASP A 37 -0.24 20.44 -5.20
C ASP A 37 -0.67 19.37 -6.20
N LEU A 38 -0.95 18.12 -5.82
CA LEU A 38 -1.71 17.20 -6.70
C LEU A 38 -3.23 17.44 -6.68
N VAL A 39 -3.77 17.98 -5.58
CA VAL A 39 -5.21 18.29 -5.48
C VAL A 39 -5.59 19.39 -6.49
N LYS A 40 -4.67 20.30 -6.80
CA LYS A 40 -4.82 21.35 -7.83
C LYS A 40 -4.79 20.84 -9.29
N LEU A 41 -4.37 19.60 -9.57
CA LEU A 41 -4.13 19.11 -10.94
C LEU A 41 -5.31 18.33 -11.56
N LYS A 42 -6.48 18.30 -10.91
CA LYS A 42 -7.67 17.57 -11.40
C LYS A 42 -8.93 18.42 -11.64
N ASN A 43 -8.98 19.66 -11.16
CA ASN A 43 -10.14 20.55 -11.28
C ASN A 43 -9.69 21.96 -11.68
N ASN A 44 -9.90 22.38 -12.94
CA ASN A 44 -9.52 23.73 -13.39
C ASN A 44 -10.26 24.88 -12.69
N ASP A 45 -11.35 24.59 -11.98
CA ASP A 45 -12.17 25.59 -11.28
C ASP A 45 -11.68 25.96 -9.85
N GLN A 46 -10.60 25.34 -9.34
CA GLN A 46 -10.18 25.47 -7.92
C GLN A 46 -8.81 26.15 -7.67
N GLN A 47 -8.23 26.85 -8.65
CA GLN A 47 -6.97 27.57 -8.42
C GLN A 47 -7.12 28.87 -7.59
N ASN A 48 -8.33 29.42 -7.47
CA ASN A 48 -8.58 30.68 -6.76
C ASN A 48 -8.72 30.44 -5.24
N LEU A 49 -7.86 31.09 -4.43
CA LEU A 49 -7.94 31.07 -2.97
C LEU A 49 -9.01 32.02 -2.40
N ILE A 50 -9.54 32.95 -3.21
CA ILE A 50 -10.67 33.80 -2.83
C ILE A 50 -11.97 33.04 -3.09
N VAL A 51 -12.71 32.77 -2.01
CA VAL A 51 -14.06 32.21 -2.08
C VAL A 51 -15.04 33.36 -2.30
N ASP A 52 -16.08 33.16 -3.12
CA ASP A 52 -17.11 34.19 -3.38
C ASP A 52 -16.52 35.50 -3.96
N GLY A 53 -15.63 35.39 -4.95
CA GLY A 53 -14.91 36.53 -5.54
C GLY A 53 -15.80 37.63 -6.14
N SER A 54 -17.05 37.29 -6.50
CA SER A 54 -18.09 38.20 -7.00
C SER A 54 -19.17 38.53 -5.97
N PHE A 55 -18.94 38.29 -4.68
CA PHE A 55 -19.81 38.68 -3.55
C PHE A 55 -21.26 38.11 -3.53
N GLU A 56 -21.58 37.17 -4.43
CA GLU A 56 -22.93 36.63 -4.69
C GLU A 56 -23.43 35.62 -3.65
N ASP A 57 -22.56 34.92 -2.90
CA ASP A 57 -22.98 34.06 -1.78
C ASP A 57 -23.39 34.90 -0.55
N GLY A 58 -24.10 36.02 -0.77
CA GLY A 58 -24.45 36.99 0.26
C GLY A 58 -23.23 37.45 1.06
N HIS A 59 -22.09 37.64 0.39
CA HIS A 59 -20.82 38.16 0.91
C HIS A 59 -20.30 37.50 2.21
N LYS A 60 -20.73 36.28 2.54
CA LYS A 60 -20.46 35.63 3.86
C LYS A 60 -18.97 35.44 4.19
N GLN A 61 -18.13 35.34 3.16
CA GLN A 61 -16.67 35.11 3.31
C GLN A 61 -15.89 36.42 3.45
N TRP A 62 -16.51 37.54 3.09
CA TRP A 62 -15.90 38.86 3.08
C TRP A 62 -16.08 39.59 4.42
N LYS A 63 -15.13 40.46 4.71
CA LYS A 63 -15.11 41.30 5.91
C LYS A 63 -14.90 42.75 5.50
N THR A 64 -15.32 43.68 6.35
CA THR A 64 -15.05 45.10 6.14
C THR A 64 -14.47 45.75 7.39
N THR A 65 -13.84 46.90 7.20
CA THR A 65 -13.46 47.81 8.30
C THR A 65 -13.88 49.24 7.96
N GLY A 66 -14.05 50.07 9.01
CA GLY A 66 -14.45 51.46 8.87
C GLY A 66 -15.82 51.62 8.21
N THR A 67 -15.88 52.34 7.10
CA THR A 67 -17.09 52.57 6.29
C THR A 67 -17.23 51.61 5.10
N GLY A 68 -16.37 50.58 4.98
CA GLY A 68 -16.49 49.56 3.95
C GLY A 68 -17.77 48.74 4.10
N THR A 69 -18.45 48.48 2.97
CA THR A 69 -19.74 47.76 2.92
C THR A 69 -19.84 46.94 1.63
N PHE A 70 -20.94 46.22 1.47
CA PHE A 70 -21.36 45.61 0.19
C PHE A 70 -22.56 46.39 -0.36
N THR A 71 -22.80 46.30 -1.67
CA THR A 71 -23.92 46.97 -2.34
C THR A 71 -24.44 46.15 -3.53
N ASN A 72 -25.72 46.36 -3.87
CA ASN A 72 -26.39 45.78 -5.04
C ASN A 72 -27.11 46.85 -5.88
N TYR A 73 -26.49 48.03 -5.99
CA TYR A 73 -26.99 49.11 -6.84
C TYR A 73 -26.90 48.73 -8.33
N ASP A 74 -27.91 49.10 -9.12
CA ASP A 74 -28.00 48.73 -10.54
C ASP A 74 -26.82 49.30 -11.35
N GLY A 75 -26.05 48.41 -12.00
CA GLY A 75 -24.81 48.77 -12.69
C GLY A 75 -23.60 49.08 -11.80
N ALA A 76 -23.65 48.79 -10.49
CA ALA A 76 -22.49 48.94 -9.59
C ALA A 76 -21.55 47.73 -9.55
N ALA A 77 -21.99 46.55 -9.99
CA ALA A 77 -21.19 45.33 -10.06
C ALA A 77 -20.69 45.08 -11.49
N ALA A 78 -19.57 44.36 -11.64
CA ALA A 78 -19.01 43.89 -12.90
C ALA A 78 -19.63 42.55 -13.33
N SER A 79 -19.90 41.67 -12.37
CA SER A 79 -20.67 40.44 -12.55
C SER A 79 -21.79 40.32 -11.50
N GLY A 80 -22.72 39.38 -11.69
CA GLY A 80 -23.80 39.14 -10.74
C GLY A 80 -24.71 40.36 -10.48
N ALA A 81 -24.89 40.68 -9.20
CA ALA A 81 -25.72 41.74 -8.66
C ALA A 81 -25.11 42.43 -7.41
N TRP A 82 -24.07 41.87 -6.77
CA TRP A 82 -23.40 42.40 -5.58
C TRP A 82 -21.94 42.74 -5.84
N CYS A 83 -21.43 43.75 -5.14
CA CYS A 83 -20.00 44.05 -5.10
C CYS A 83 -19.58 44.69 -3.77
N GLY A 84 -18.28 44.73 -3.49
CA GLY A 84 -17.72 45.49 -2.38
C GLY A 84 -17.69 46.99 -2.68
N LEU A 85 -17.97 47.83 -1.68
CA LEU A 85 -18.07 49.28 -1.79
C LEU A 85 -17.24 49.99 -0.71
N LEU A 86 -16.41 50.94 -1.13
CA LEU A 86 -15.75 51.93 -0.26
C LEU A 86 -16.35 53.32 -0.57
N PRO A 87 -17.24 53.87 0.28
CA PRO A 87 -18.01 55.09 -0.03
C PRO A 87 -17.18 56.37 -0.19
N SER A 88 -17.71 57.37 -0.91
CA SER A 88 -17.14 58.74 -0.93
C SER A 88 -17.15 59.38 0.45
N ASP A 89 -16.37 60.46 0.60
CA ASP A 89 -16.39 61.40 1.72
C ASP A 89 -16.37 60.74 3.11
N SER A 90 -15.61 59.64 3.22
CA SER A 90 -15.67 58.74 4.37
C SER A 90 -14.30 58.34 4.91
N ASN A 91 -14.29 58.01 6.20
CA ASN A 91 -13.13 57.49 6.94
C ASN A 91 -12.48 56.28 6.24
N ASN A 92 -11.26 55.95 6.66
CA ASN A 92 -10.53 54.78 6.16
C ASN A 92 -11.39 53.51 6.19
N ALA A 93 -11.44 52.82 5.06
CA ALA A 93 -12.42 51.79 4.75
C ALA A 93 -11.72 50.61 4.08
N CYS A 94 -12.19 49.39 4.33
CA CYS A 94 -11.66 48.21 3.65
C CYS A 94 -12.76 47.19 3.37
N VAL A 95 -12.62 46.47 2.25
CA VAL A 95 -13.28 45.19 1.95
C VAL A 95 -12.15 44.17 1.76
N TYR A 96 -12.18 43.07 2.50
CA TYR A 96 -11.08 42.10 2.51
C TYR A 96 -11.52 40.66 2.80
N GLN A 97 -10.71 39.70 2.35
CA GLN A 97 -10.83 38.30 2.71
C GLN A 97 -9.52 37.81 3.34
N VAL A 98 -9.64 37.03 4.43
CA VAL A 98 -8.48 36.42 5.10
C VAL A 98 -8.33 35.00 4.57
N VAL A 99 -7.21 34.72 3.91
CA VAL A 99 -6.95 33.46 3.21
C VAL A 99 -5.66 32.82 3.69
N ASN A 100 -5.64 31.48 3.71
CA ASN A 100 -4.43 30.71 4.01
C ASN A 100 -3.58 30.62 2.74
N VAL A 101 -2.25 30.72 2.88
CA VAL A 101 -1.30 30.72 1.76
C VAL A 101 -0.08 29.89 2.10
N LYS A 102 0.64 29.40 1.08
CA LYS A 102 1.98 28.84 1.28
C LYS A 102 2.97 29.93 1.70
N LYS A 103 4.07 29.52 2.36
CA LYS A 103 5.19 30.40 2.73
C LYS A 103 6.22 30.49 1.59
N ASN A 104 6.84 31.66 1.44
CA ASN A 104 7.90 31.98 0.48
C ASN A 104 7.47 31.72 -0.98
N THR A 105 6.18 31.87 -1.25
CA THR A 105 5.54 31.55 -2.53
C THR A 105 5.00 32.81 -3.18
N ASP A 106 5.20 32.95 -4.49
CA ASP A 106 4.61 34.04 -5.25
C ASP A 106 3.12 33.78 -5.51
N TYR A 107 2.32 34.83 -5.46
CA TYR A 107 0.90 34.84 -5.84
C TYR A 107 0.60 36.02 -6.77
N ILE A 108 -0.43 35.84 -7.61
CA ILE A 108 -1.04 36.90 -8.40
C ILE A 108 -2.45 37.15 -7.84
N ALA A 109 -2.68 38.33 -7.29
CA ALA A 109 -4.01 38.83 -6.96
C ALA A 109 -4.58 39.62 -8.15
N LYS A 110 -5.86 39.42 -8.47
CA LYS A 110 -6.58 40.22 -9.47
C LYS A 110 -7.91 40.71 -8.89
N ALA A 111 -8.37 41.87 -9.33
CA ALA A 111 -9.71 42.38 -9.04
C ALA A 111 -10.17 43.32 -10.16
N LYS A 112 -11.48 43.43 -10.38
CA LYS A 112 -12.07 44.54 -11.11
C LYS A 112 -12.35 45.66 -10.11
N ILE A 113 -11.77 46.83 -10.36
CA ILE A 113 -12.01 48.04 -9.55
C ILE A 113 -12.75 49.07 -10.40
N LEU A 114 -13.80 49.70 -9.87
CA LEU A 114 -14.45 50.87 -10.48
C LEU A 114 -14.24 52.08 -9.59
N LEU A 115 -13.92 53.21 -10.21
CA LEU A 115 -13.73 54.49 -9.53
C LEU A 115 -14.78 55.49 -10.05
N ALA A 116 -15.49 56.14 -9.12
CA ALA A 116 -16.65 56.98 -9.43
C ALA A 116 -16.32 58.39 -9.96
N SER A 117 -15.06 58.81 -9.88
CA SER A 117 -14.58 60.13 -10.33
C SER A 117 -13.11 60.07 -10.75
N GLU A 118 -12.68 61.01 -11.60
CA GLU A 118 -11.31 60.99 -12.17
C GLU A 118 -10.21 61.33 -11.15
N ASP A 119 -10.58 61.95 -10.03
CA ASP A 119 -9.73 62.21 -8.87
C ASP A 119 -9.73 61.07 -7.83
N ALA A 120 -10.61 60.08 -7.95
CA ALA A 120 -10.69 58.97 -6.99
C ALA A 120 -9.45 58.05 -7.05
N SER A 121 -9.01 57.57 -5.89
CA SER A 121 -7.93 56.60 -5.77
C SER A 121 -8.05 55.73 -4.52
N MET A 122 -7.36 54.58 -4.53
CA MET A 122 -7.41 53.56 -3.48
C MET A 122 -6.17 52.65 -3.52
N PHE A 123 -6.04 51.74 -2.57
CA PHE A 123 -5.01 50.70 -2.56
C PHE A 123 -5.63 49.31 -2.71
N PHE A 124 -5.12 48.53 -3.67
CA PHE A 124 -5.27 47.08 -3.69
C PHE A 124 -4.00 46.49 -3.09
N ASN A 125 -4.11 45.82 -1.94
CA ASN A 125 -2.92 45.44 -1.15
C ASN A 125 -3.11 44.14 -0.36
N VAL A 126 -1.99 43.59 0.09
CA VAL A 126 -1.95 42.39 0.93
C VAL A 126 -1.36 42.73 2.29
N LYS A 127 -2.17 42.51 3.32
CA LYS A 127 -1.85 42.83 4.71
C LYS A 127 -1.86 41.59 5.60
N THR A 128 -1.42 41.75 6.83
CA THR A 128 -1.57 40.76 7.91
C THR A 128 -3.05 40.38 8.15
N PRO A 129 -3.37 39.25 8.80
CA PRO A 129 -4.76 38.80 9.03
C PRO A 129 -5.67 39.76 9.83
N ASP A 130 -5.07 40.74 10.51
CA ASP A 130 -5.71 41.84 11.26
C ASP A 130 -5.78 43.16 10.47
N VAL A 131 -5.41 43.14 9.19
CA VAL A 131 -5.26 44.27 8.24
C VAL A 131 -4.37 45.43 8.72
N SER A 132 -3.54 45.24 9.76
CA SER A 132 -2.78 46.34 10.38
C SER A 132 -1.48 46.72 9.65
N LYS A 133 -0.86 45.80 8.90
CA LYS A 133 0.44 46.01 8.22
C LYS A 133 0.49 45.32 6.87
N LEU A 134 1.20 45.91 5.90
CA LEU A 134 1.62 45.18 4.70
C LEU A 134 2.53 44.01 5.07
N ILE A 135 2.46 42.92 4.30
CA ILE A 135 3.34 41.76 4.52
C ILE A 135 4.79 42.02 4.08
N ASN A 136 4.98 42.85 3.04
CA ASN A 136 6.26 43.34 2.53
C ASN A 136 6.02 44.64 1.72
N GLN A 137 7.03 45.16 1.02
CA GLN A 137 6.93 46.43 0.26
C GLN A 137 6.32 46.28 -1.14
N GLU A 138 6.30 45.08 -1.70
CA GLU A 138 5.78 44.79 -3.05
C GLU A 138 4.26 44.50 -3.01
N ALA A 139 3.75 44.12 -1.85
CA ALA A 139 2.36 43.76 -1.55
C ALA A 139 1.34 44.93 -1.59
N GLU A 140 1.58 46.02 -2.33
CA GLU A 140 0.65 47.15 -2.44
C GLU A 140 0.69 47.79 -3.83
N LYS A 141 -0.50 48.05 -4.38
CA LYS A 141 -0.69 48.79 -5.64
C LYS A 141 -1.68 49.92 -5.44
N THR A 142 -1.22 51.16 -5.62
CA THR A 142 -2.11 52.32 -5.74
C THR A 142 -2.88 52.22 -7.05
N VAL A 143 -4.20 52.43 -6.96
CA VAL A 143 -5.13 52.39 -8.09
C VAL A 143 -5.75 53.78 -8.20
N THR A 144 -5.54 54.44 -9.34
CA THR A 144 -6.10 55.75 -9.69
C THR A 144 -7.06 55.62 -10.88
N CYS A 145 -7.96 56.58 -11.05
CA CYS A 145 -8.85 56.63 -12.20
C CYS A 145 -8.16 57.31 -13.40
N PRO A 146 -8.07 56.67 -14.58
CA PRO A 146 -7.65 57.35 -15.79
C PRO A 146 -8.70 58.37 -16.27
N THR A 147 -8.24 59.46 -16.91
CA THR A 147 -9.10 60.47 -17.54
C THR A 147 -10.08 59.81 -18.53
N GLY A 148 -11.35 60.18 -18.42
CA GLY A 148 -12.45 59.63 -19.21
C GLY A 148 -12.91 58.23 -18.80
N GLN A 149 -12.40 57.63 -17.72
CA GLN A 149 -12.74 56.28 -17.28
C GLN A 149 -13.52 56.19 -15.95
N ALA A 150 -13.93 57.33 -15.38
CA ALA A 150 -14.86 57.33 -14.24
C ALA A 150 -16.14 56.54 -14.59
N TRP A 151 -16.69 55.82 -13.60
CA TRP A 151 -17.81 54.89 -13.76
C TRP A 151 -17.58 53.73 -14.75
N LYS A 152 -16.33 53.27 -14.87
CA LYS A 152 -15.98 52.04 -15.57
C LYS A 152 -15.06 51.18 -14.72
N TYR A 153 -15.17 49.87 -14.93
CA TYR A 153 -14.27 48.90 -14.33
C TYR A 153 -12.92 48.85 -15.06
N GLN A 154 -11.86 48.72 -14.28
CA GLN A 154 -10.49 48.48 -14.72
C GLN A 154 -9.95 47.23 -14.02
N ASP A 155 -9.30 46.36 -14.79
CA ASP A 155 -8.64 45.15 -14.27
C ASP A 155 -7.34 45.54 -13.54
N VAL A 156 -7.25 45.16 -12.26
CA VAL A 156 -6.12 45.47 -11.38
C VAL A 156 -5.44 44.18 -10.95
N GLU A 157 -4.19 44.01 -11.39
CA GLU A 157 -3.32 42.89 -11.01
C GLU A 157 -2.22 43.33 -10.03
N LEU A 158 -1.92 42.51 -9.02
CA LEU A 158 -0.86 42.68 -8.03
C LEU A 158 -0.14 41.35 -7.82
N THR A 159 1.17 41.32 -8.05
CA THR A 159 2.04 40.14 -7.81
C THR A 159 2.89 40.36 -6.58
N PHE A 160 3.00 39.35 -5.70
CA PHE A 160 3.75 39.46 -4.44
C PHE A 160 4.23 38.08 -3.96
N ASN A 161 5.34 38.03 -3.22
CA ASN A 161 5.75 36.83 -2.47
C ASN A 161 5.18 36.85 -1.04
N THR A 162 4.82 35.69 -0.48
CA THR A 162 4.25 35.57 0.87
C THR A 162 5.27 35.62 2.01
N GLY A 163 6.55 35.36 1.76
CA GLY A 163 7.57 35.22 2.79
C GLY A 163 7.15 34.24 3.90
N ASP A 164 7.47 34.54 5.15
CA ASP A 164 7.12 33.67 6.29
C ASP A 164 5.62 33.66 6.68
N TYR A 165 4.72 34.35 5.96
CA TYR A 165 3.29 34.33 6.28
C TYR A 165 2.59 33.08 5.72
N SER A 166 1.78 32.42 6.55
CA SER A 166 0.90 31.30 6.15
C SER A 166 -0.58 31.68 6.08
N GLN A 167 -0.89 32.94 6.40
CA GLN A 167 -2.23 33.52 6.31
C GLN A 167 -2.08 35.03 6.08
N ILE A 168 -2.85 35.56 5.13
CA ILE A 168 -2.81 36.95 4.69
C ILE A 168 -4.23 37.50 4.49
N SER A 169 -4.35 38.82 4.38
CA SER A 169 -5.58 39.51 3.98
C SER A 169 -5.40 40.14 2.61
N LEU A 170 -6.13 39.70 1.59
CA LEU A 170 -6.23 40.44 0.33
C LEU A 170 -7.31 41.53 0.49
N CYS A 171 -6.94 42.78 0.22
CA CYS A 171 -7.69 43.95 0.63
C CYS A 171 -7.88 44.95 -0.53
N ALA A 172 -9.11 45.44 -0.69
CA ALA A 172 -9.39 46.73 -1.31
C ALA A 172 -9.56 47.77 -0.19
N MET A 173 -8.77 48.84 -0.20
CA MET A 173 -8.66 49.75 0.94
C MET A 173 -8.58 51.24 0.55
N LYS A 174 -9.33 52.09 1.26
CA LYS A 174 -9.09 53.53 1.40
C LYS A 174 -8.30 53.77 2.69
N TRP A 175 -7.13 54.39 2.59
CA TRP A 175 -6.37 54.84 3.76
C TRP A 175 -5.74 56.21 3.53
N THR A 176 -6.10 57.20 4.34
CA THR A 176 -5.47 58.51 4.42
C THR A 176 -5.58 59.09 5.85
N GLU A 177 -4.83 60.15 6.13
CA GLU A 177 -4.93 60.95 7.36
C GLU A 177 -5.52 62.35 7.08
N SER A 178 -5.93 62.62 5.83
CA SER A 178 -6.38 63.91 5.31
C SER A 178 -7.79 63.80 4.72
N THR A 179 -8.68 64.73 5.06
CA THR A 179 -10.03 64.84 4.47
C THR A 179 -10.05 65.47 3.09
N ASP A 180 -8.95 66.07 2.67
CA ASP A 180 -8.82 66.82 1.41
C ASP A 180 -8.25 65.92 0.29
N ASP A 181 -7.96 64.65 0.60
CA ASP A 181 -7.33 63.70 -0.30
C ASP A 181 -8.30 63.10 -1.32
N ALA A 182 -7.78 62.88 -2.52
CA ALA A 182 -8.30 61.99 -3.56
C ALA A 182 -8.87 60.65 -3.04
N ILE A 183 -8.21 60.07 -2.03
CA ILE A 183 -8.62 58.82 -1.39
C ILE A 183 -9.86 59.05 -0.50
N TYR A 184 -9.93 60.15 0.24
CA TYR A 184 -11.07 60.45 1.13
C TYR A 184 -12.36 60.69 0.33
N HIS A 185 -12.29 61.52 -0.71
CA HIS A 185 -13.43 61.84 -1.57
C HIS A 185 -13.82 60.69 -2.51
N GLY A 186 -12.87 59.91 -3.02
CA GLY A 186 -13.14 58.88 -4.01
C GLY A 186 -14.09 57.77 -3.52
N GLN A 187 -15.12 57.46 -4.32
CA GLN A 187 -15.96 56.26 -4.16
C GLN A 187 -15.45 55.13 -5.06
N VAL A 188 -15.36 53.93 -4.49
CA VAL A 188 -14.72 52.75 -5.09
C VAL A 188 -15.67 51.56 -5.03
N TYR A 189 -15.74 50.78 -6.09
CA TYR A 189 -16.34 49.45 -6.08
C TYR A 189 -15.28 48.40 -6.43
N VAL A 190 -15.38 47.22 -5.82
CA VAL A 190 -14.48 46.07 -6.04
C VAL A 190 -15.31 44.82 -6.32
N ASP A 191 -14.93 44.09 -7.38
CA ASP A 191 -15.63 42.91 -7.87
C ASP A 191 -14.67 41.93 -8.58
N ASP A 192 -15.15 40.73 -8.94
CA ASP A 192 -14.41 39.65 -9.62
C ASP A 192 -13.00 39.40 -9.03
N VAL A 193 -12.91 39.31 -7.70
CA VAL A 193 -11.61 39.20 -6.99
C VAL A 193 -11.09 37.76 -7.01
N SER A 194 -9.82 37.60 -7.37
CA SER A 194 -9.10 36.34 -7.30
C SER A 194 -7.70 36.46 -6.70
N LEU A 195 -7.23 35.35 -6.14
CA LEU A 195 -5.85 35.14 -5.71
C LEU A 195 -5.42 33.75 -6.17
N VAL A 196 -4.52 33.69 -7.15
CA VAL A 196 -3.97 32.44 -7.66
C VAL A 196 -2.48 32.35 -7.33
N GLU A 197 -2.00 31.12 -7.10
CA GLU A 197 -0.57 30.88 -6.93
C GLU A 197 0.15 31.13 -8.24
N LYS A 198 1.27 31.88 -8.20
CA LYS A 198 2.09 32.15 -9.38
C LYS A 198 2.96 30.94 -9.67
N ASN A 199 2.33 29.87 -10.15
CA ASN A 199 3.04 28.70 -10.64
C ASN A 199 4.03 29.15 -11.72
N PRO A 200 5.31 28.73 -11.67
CA PRO A 200 6.24 28.96 -12.78
C PRO A 200 5.85 28.13 -14.01
N THR A 201 5.08 27.06 -13.82
CA THR A 201 4.58 26.17 -14.88
C THR A 201 3.39 26.79 -15.61
N PRO A 202 3.50 27.14 -16.89
CA PRO A 202 2.36 27.18 -17.79
C PRO A 202 1.97 25.73 -18.08
N ILE A 203 1.04 25.20 -17.29
CA ILE A 203 0.14 24.17 -17.81
C ILE A 203 -0.61 24.87 -18.95
N ASP A 204 -0.17 24.62 -20.18
CA ASP A 204 -0.92 24.96 -21.38
C ASP A 204 -2.30 24.30 -21.25
N ASP A 205 -3.37 25.10 -21.28
CA ASP A 205 -4.76 24.68 -21.03
C ASP A 205 -5.22 23.52 -21.95
N ASN A 206 -4.47 23.24 -23.01
CA ASN A 206 -4.64 22.09 -23.90
C ASN A 206 -4.31 20.72 -23.26
N TYR A 207 -3.57 20.65 -22.15
CA TYR A 207 -3.07 19.38 -21.58
C TYR A 207 -3.84 18.91 -20.33
N ASN A 208 -4.44 17.72 -20.42
CA ASN A 208 -5.03 17.03 -19.27
C ASN A 208 -3.99 16.11 -18.61
N ILE A 209 -3.77 16.27 -17.30
CA ILE A 209 -2.85 15.41 -16.52
C ILE A 209 -3.51 14.05 -16.24
N ILE A 210 -2.74 12.98 -16.44
CA ILE A 210 -3.20 11.57 -16.36
C ILE A 210 -2.55 10.85 -15.17
N TRP A 211 -1.26 11.10 -14.94
CA TRP A 211 -0.48 10.47 -13.88
C TRP A 211 0.54 11.46 -13.33
N ALA A 212 0.82 11.40 -12.03
CA ALA A 212 1.86 12.21 -11.40
C ALA A 212 2.36 11.58 -10.09
N ASP A 213 3.54 12.01 -9.67
CA ASP A 213 4.01 11.90 -8.29
C ASP A 213 4.58 13.23 -7.80
N ASP A 214 4.21 13.60 -6.57
CA ASP A 214 4.59 14.83 -5.88
C ASP A 214 5.41 14.54 -4.61
N PHE A 215 5.78 13.28 -4.41
CA PHE A 215 6.67 12.81 -3.36
C PHE A 215 6.30 13.26 -1.93
N ASN A 216 5.04 13.64 -1.70
CA ASN A 216 4.51 14.11 -0.42
C ASN A 216 4.21 13.00 0.59
N SER A 217 4.43 11.74 0.19
CA SER A 217 4.30 10.58 1.07
C SER A 217 5.48 10.46 2.05
N ASN A 218 5.27 9.74 3.17
CA ASN A 218 6.35 9.46 4.14
C ASN A 218 7.40 8.44 3.65
N GLN A 219 7.18 7.84 2.48
CA GLN A 219 8.05 6.85 1.83
C GLN A 219 7.67 6.74 0.34
N LEU A 220 8.56 6.21 -0.48
CA LEU A 220 8.33 5.97 -1.92
C LEU A 220 7.08 5.10 -2.14
N ASP A 221 6.23 5.50 -3.09
CA ASP A 221 5.03 4.73 -3.43
C ASP A 221 5.39 3.51 -4.30
N HIS A 222 5.45 2.34 -3.67
CA HIS A 222 5.76 1.08 -4.36
C HIS A 222 4.65 0.56 -5.31
N SER A 223 3.49 1.21 -5.35
CA SER A 223 2.52 0.99 -6.43
C SER A 223 2.91 1.71 -7.74
N LYS A 224 3.65 2.82 -7.63
CA LYS A 224 4.19 3.61 -8.75
C LYS A 224 5.61 3.18 -9.14
N TRP A 225 6.49 3.00 -8.16
CA TRP A 225 7.94 2.84 -8.34
C TRP A 225 8.49 1.49 -7.85
N GLY A 226 9.31 0.86 -8.68
CA GLY A 226 10.28 -0.16 -8.26
C GLY A 226 11.63 0.49 -8.03
N TYR A 227 12.52 -0.21 -7.35
CA TYR A 227 13.93 0.20 -7.29
C TYR A 227 14.67 -0.32 -8.51
N GLU A 228 15.91 0.11 -8.66
CA GLU A 228 16.92 -0.60 -9.42
C GLU A 228 18.14 -0.75 -8.51
N LEU A 229 18.75 -1.94 -8.48
CA LEU A 229 19.62 -2.36 -7.39
C LEU A 229 20.90 -3.06 -7.89
N GLY A 230 22.00 -2.86 -7.17
CA GLY A 230 23.28 -3.47 -7.46
C GLY A 230 24.08 -2.74 -8.55
N CYS A 231 24.78 -3.51 -9.38
CA CYS A 231 25.73 -3.01 -10.39
C CYS A 231 25.13 -3.09 -11.80
N VAL A 232 24.13 -2.27 -12.11
CA VAL A 232 23.28 -2.46 -13.31
C VAL A 232 23.99 -2.10 -14.62
N ARG A 233 24.23 -0.82 -14.94
CA ARG A 233 24.75 -0.37 -16.25
C ARG A 233 26.20 0.15 -16.24
N GLY A 234 26.64 0.58 -17.42
CA GLY A 234 27.90 1.26 -17.74
C GLY A 234 29.19 0.83 -17.01
N ASN A 235 30.14 1.76 -16.93
CA ASN A 235 31.43 1.61 -16.23
C ASN A 235 31.49 2.62 -15.08
N GLU A 236 30.43 2.59 -14.30
CA GLU A 236 30.09 3.46 -13.17
C GLU A 236 30.77 3.03 -11.86
N GLN A 237 30.74 3.91 -10.84
CA GLN A 237 31.41 3.76 -9.55
C GLN A 237 30.46 3.80 -8.34
N GLU A 238 29.16 3.89 -8.56
CA GLU A 238 28.12 3.61 -7.58
C GLU A 238 27.69 2.12 -7.57
N HIS A 239 26.94 1.80 -6.53
CA HIS A 239 26.14 0.60 -6.37
C HIS A 239 24.75 1.06 -5.97
N TYR A 240 23.71 0.71 -6.73
CA TYR A 240 22.36 1.19 -6.42
C TYR A 240 21.76 0.40 -5.25
N VAL A 241 21.12 1.11 -4.32
CA VAL A 241 20.56 0.53 -3.09
C VAL A 241 19.19 1.15 -2.76
N ASN A 242 18.38 0.40 -2.00
CA ASN A 242 17.11 0.86 -1.43
C ASN A 242 17.25 1.38 0.01
N ASP A 243 18.48 1.64 0.45
CA ASP A 243 18.77 2.19 1.78
C ASP A 243 18.20 3.61 1.93
N LYS A 244 17.61 3.90 3.10
CA LYS A 244 16.97 5.21 3.38
C LYS A 244 17.94 6.39 3.50
N GLU A 245 19.25 6.16 3.33
CA GLU A 245 20.26 7.22 3.20
C GLU A 245 20.54 7.59 1.73
N ASN A 246 20.09 6.76 0.78
CA ASN A 246 20.33 6.89 -0.66
C ASN A 246 19.04 7.15 -1.46
N VAL A 247 17.89 6.62 -1.01
CA VAL A 247 16.56 6.92 -1.59
C VAL A 247 15.60 7.24 -0.46
N TYR A 248 15.15 8.49 -0.37
CA TYR A 248 14.17 8.92 0.64
C TYR A 248 13.31 10.08 0.14
N LEU A 249 12.14 10.24 0.77
CA LEU A 249 11.28 11.40 0.56
C LEU A 249 11.50 12.39 1.71
N LYS A 250 11.61 13.69 1.41
CA LYS A 250 11.92 14.75 2.37
C LYS A 250 11.36 16.09 1.90
N ASP A 251 10.67 16.79 2.79
CA ASP A 251 10.16 18.16 2.57
C ASP A 251 9.30 18.35 1.31
N GLY A 252 8.70 17.26 0.80
CA GLY A 252 7.89 17.23 -0.42
C GLY A 252 8.62 16.70 -1.66
N HIS A 253 9.90 16.35 -1.58
CA HIS A 253 10.70 15.91 -2.73
C HIS A 253 11.19 14.47 -2.57
N LEU A 254 11.41 13.80 -3.71
CA LEU A 254 12.26 12.60 -3.77
C LEU A 254 13.73 13.04 -3.83
N VAL A 255 14.55 12.51 -2.92
CA VAL A 255 15.99 12.72 -2.93
C VAL A 255 16.69 11.41 -3.27
N LEU A 256 17.43 11.41 -4.38
CA LEU A 256 18.39 10.37 -4.73
C LEU A 256 19.79 10.86 -4.34
N LYS A 257 20.51 10.10 -3.52
CA LYS A 257 21.71 10.58 -2.83
C LYS A 257 22.88 9.62 -2.93
N ALA A 258 24.07 10.16 -3.18
CA ALA A 258 25.33 9.44 -3.13
C ALA A 258 25.87 9.37 -1.69
N THR A 259 26.30 8.19 -1.22
CA THR A 259 26.96 7.98 0.08
C THR A 259 28.18 7.06 -0.06
N ASP A 260 29.14 7.13 0.85
CA ASP A 260 30.35 6.28 0.80
C ASP A 260 30.00 4.79 0.94
N ARG A 261 30.44 3.95 -0.01
CA ARG A 261 30.34 2.48 0.13
C ARG A 261 31.45 1.98 1.07
N ALA A 262 31.07 1.18 2.06
CA ALA A 262 32.01 0.57 3.01
C ALA A 262 33.15 -0.16 2.31
N LYS A 263 34.39 -0.06 2.82
CA LYS A 263 35.61 -0.48 2.08
C LYS A 263 35.67 -1.97 1.79
N GLU A 264 35.06 -2.76 2.66
CA GLU A 264 34.77 -4.19 2.57
C GLU A 264 33.78 -4.54 1.45
N ASP A 265 32.88 -3.61 1.10
CA ASP A 265 31.87 -3.75 0.06
C ASP A 265 32.28 -3.15 -1.30
N GLN A 266 33.43 -2.48 -1.38
CA GLN A 266 33.94 -1.88 -2.62
C GLN A 266 34.59 -2.94 -3.54
N TYR A 267 34.08 -3.04 -4.78
CA TYR A 267 34.55 -4.00 -5.79
C TYR A 267 35.00 -3.29 -7.08
N ILE A 268 35.40 -4.07 -8.10
CA ILE A 268 35.75 -3.56 -9.43
C ILE A 268 34.56 -3.78 -10.38
N ASN A 269 34.10 -2.71 -11.04
CA ASN A 269 33.00 -2.76 -12.00
C ASN A 269 33.33 -3.77 -13.12
N PRO A 270 32.49 -4.79 -13.36
CA PRO A 270 32.79 -5.89 -14.28
C PRO A 270 32.87 -5.46 -15.76
N ARG A 271 32.30 -4.30 -16.13
CA ARG A 271 32.22 -3.82 -17.51
C ARG A 271 33.37 -2.92 -17.95
N GLY A 272 34.22 -2.44 -17.02
CA GLY A 272 35.32 -1.54 -17.41
C GLY A 272 36.35 -1.19 -16.33
N GLY A 273 36.45 -1.95 -15.25
CA GLY A 273 37.64 -1.95 -14.38
C GLY A 273 37.75 -0.80 -13.38
N ARG A 274 36.80 0.15 -13.33
CA ARG A 274 36.76 1.17 -12.28
C ARG A 274 36.42 0.56 -10.91
N LYS A 275 36.87 1.21 -9.83
CA LYS A 275 36.46 0.81 -8.48
C LYS A 275 35.12 1.45 -8.12
N VAL A 276 34.17 0.62 -7.72
CA VAL A 276 32.91 1.06 -7.12
C VAL A 276 33.17 1.48 -5.68
N ILE A 277 32.87 2.74 -5.37
CA ILE A 277 33.21 3.40 -4.10
C ILE A 277 32.02 4.12 -3.45
N TYR A 278 30.90 4.26 -4.16
CA TYR A 278 29.67 4.90 -3.65
C TYR A 278 28.49 3.93 -3.61
N ASN A 279 27.54 4.20 -2.72
CA ASN A 279 26.14 3.78 -2.87
C ASN A 279 25.35 4.94 -3.49
N SER A 280 24.29 4.65 -4.24
CA SER A 280 23.40 5.68 -4.80
C SER A 280 21.96 5.19 -5.00
N GLY A 281 21.07 6.08 -5.46
CA GLY A 281 19.65 5.81 -5.72
C GLY A 281 19.29 5.73 -7.21
N SER A 282 18.47 4.74 -7.56
CA SER A 282 17.83 4.57 -8.89
C SER A 282 16.41 4.00 -8.69
N VAL A 283 15.42 4.59 -9.37
CA VAL A 283 14.00 4.20 -9.28
C VAL A 283 13.33 4.21 -10.66
N ARG A 284 12.36 3.33 -10.88
CA ARG A 284 11.76 3.05 -12.20
C ARG A 284 10.27 2.71 -12.11
N THR A 285 9.46 3.09 -13.10
CA THR A 285 8.02 2.73 -13.17
C THR A 285 7.73 1.40 -13.88
N HIS A 286 8.76 0.63 -14.26
CA HIS A 286 8.64 -0.58 -15.09
C HIS A 286 7.59 -1.58 -14.59
N GLY A 287 6.68 -1.97 -15.49
CA GLY A 287 5.59 -2.90 -15.20
C GLY A 287 4.55 -2.44 -14.17
N LYS A 288 4.67 -1.19 -13.67
CA LYS A 288 3.73 -0.53 -12.77
C LYS A 288 2.95 0.56 -13.53
N GLN A 289 3.66 1.49 -14.16
CA GLN A 289 3.10 2.52 -15.03
C GLN A 289 3.92 2.66 -16.32
N GLU A 290 3.21 2.71 -17.45
CA GLU A 290 3.75 2.95 -18.80
C GLU A 290 3.12 4.21 -19.41
N PHE A 291 3.82 4.84 -20.34
CA PHE A 291 3.50 6.15 -20.91
C PHE A 291 3.61 6.09 -22.45
N LEU A 292 2.66 6.66 -23.19
CA LEU A 292 2.71 6.68 -24.66
C LEU A 292 2.09 7.96 -25.23
N TYR A 293 2.92 8.83 -25.80
CA TYR A 293 2.60 10.20 -26.24
C TYR A 293 2.06 11.09 -25.11
N GLY A 294 2.43 12.36 -25.10
CA GLY A 294 2.09 13.27 -24.00
C GLY A 294 3.20 14.27 -23.72
N ARG A 295 2.94 15.15 -22.75
CA ARG A 295 3.96 15.91 -22.02
C ARG A 295 4.41 15.06 -20.84
N ILE A 296 5.68 14.65 -20.83
CA ILE A 296 6.36 14.05 -19.66
C ILE A 296 7.31 15.11 -19.12
N GLU A 297 7.29 15.34 -17.81
CA GLU A 297 8.05 16.42 -17.17
C GLU A 297 8.53 16.04 -15.76
N MET A 298 9.68 16.58 -15.39
CA MET A 298 10.23 16.61 -14.04
C MET A 298 10.55 18.07 -13.66
N ARG A 299 10.30 18.44 -12.39
CA ARG A 299 10.94 19.61 -11.77
C ARG A 299 11.97 19.14 -10.76
N ALA A 300 13.23 19.57 -10.91
CA ALA A 300 14.33 19.14 -10.05
C ALA A 300 15.47 20.14 -9.98
N LYS A 301 16.32 20.00 -8.96
CA LYS A 301 17.60 20.71 -8.80
C LYS A 301 18.74 19.70 -8.91
N LEU A 302 19.70 19.97 -9.81
CA LEU A 302 20.66 18.96 -10.25
C LEU A 302 21.97 19.01 -9.43
N PRO A 303 22.57 17.87 -9.03
CA PRO A 303 23.82 17.85 -8.28
C PRO A 303 25.04 18.18 -9.16
N LYS A 304 26.13 18.59 -8.52
CA LYS A 304 27.40 18.94 -9.17
C LYS A 304 28.61 18.26 -8.52
N GLY A 305 29.72 18.24 -9.25
CA GLY A 305 30.98 17.58 -8.89
C GLY A 305 31.52 16.67 -10.00
N GLN A 306 32.83 16.43 -10.01
CA GLN A 306 33.49 15.64 -11.06
C GLN A 306 32.98 14.20 -11.10
N GLY A 307 32.38 13.81 -12.22
CA GLY A 307 31.82 12.48 -12.43
C GLY A 307 30.39 12.30 -11.92
N VAL A 308 29.79 13.26 -11.22
CA VAL A 308 28.37 13.20 -10.82
C VAL A 308 27.48 13.20 -12.06
N PHE A 309 26.52 12.27 -12.16
CA PHE A 309 25.75 12.00 -13.38
C PHE A 309 24.27 11.69 -13.05
N PRO A 310 23.44 12.70 -12.73
CA PRO A 310 21.99 12.53 -12.64
C PRO A 310 21.38 12.29 -14.03
N ALA A 311 20.31 11.51 -14.09
CA ALA A 311 19.50 11.33 -15.30
C ALA A 311 17.99 11.19 -15.00
N PHE A 312 17.17 11.74 -15.90
CA PHE A 312 15.73 11.56 -16.01
C PHE A 312 15.42 11.14 -17.45
N TRP A 313 14.86 9.95 -17.62
CA TRP A 313 14.86 9.27 -18.92
C TRP A 313 13.77 8.20 -18.96
N THR A 314 13.55 7.60 -20.14
CA THR A 314 12.57 6.53 -20.33
C THR A 314 13.14 5.40 -21.19
N LEU A 315 12.73 4.17 -20.91
CA LEU A 315 13.04 2.98 -21.69
C LEU A 315 11.75 2.26 -22.11
N GLY A 316 11.79 1.48 -23.20
CA GLY A 316 10.63 0.70 -23.66
C GLY A 316 10.03 -0.19 -22.57
N SER A 317 8.70 -0.22 -22.45
CA SER A 317 7.99 -1.02 -21.43
C SER A 317 8.10 -2.53 -21.67
N ASP A 318 8.58 -2.91 -22.86
CA ASP A 318 8.97 -4.26 -23.25
C ASP A 318 10.45 -4.58 -22.92
N PHE A 319 11.24 -3.65 -22.37
CA PHE A 319 12.64 -3.88 -21.98
C PHE A 319 12.80 -5.02 -20.96
N VAL A 320 13.79 -5.90 -21.15
CA VAL A 320 13.98 -7.13 -20.37
C VAL A 320 14.87 -6.97 -19.12
N LEU A 321 15.03 -5.74 -18.61
CA LEU A 321 15.72 -5.42 -17.36
C LEU A 321 17.14 -6.05 -17.27
N ASP A 322 17.93 -5.90 -18.35
CA ASP A 322 19.31 -6.42 -18.47
C ASP A 322 19.49 -7.92 -18.15
N GLY A 323 18.40 -8.71 -18.16
CA GLY A 323 18.39 -10.14 -17.90
C GLY A 323 17.51 -10.60 -16.73
N ASP A 324 16.98 -9.68 -15.92
CA ASP A 324 15.99 -10.00 -14.86
C ASP A 324 14.62 -10.43 -15.41
N ILE A 325 14.41 -10.28 -16.73
CA ILE A 325 13.27 -10.86 -17.47
C ILE A 325 13.81 -11.71 -18.62
N ASN A 326 13.12 -12.82 -18.92
CA ASN A 326 13.45 -13.70 -20.05
C ASN A 326 13.48 -12.93 -21.38
N SER A 327 14.58 -13.06 -22.12
CA SER A 327 14.84 -12.42 -23.42
C SER A 327 13.73 -12.62 -24.46
N LYS A 328 12.97 -13.74 -24.40
CA LYS A 328 11.83 -14.01 -25.29
C LYS A 328 10.60 -13.14 -25.00
N GLN A 329 10.51 -12.54 -23.82
CA GLN A 329 9.34 -11.80 -23.33
C GLN A 329 9.49 -10.28 -23.58
N GLY A 330 10.41 -9.83 -24.44
CA GLY A 330 10.67 -8.41 -24.65
C GLY A 330 11.91 -8.13 -25.49
N TYR A 331 12.45 -6.91 -25.42
CA TYR A 331 13.65 -6.51 -26.16
C TYR A 331 14.79 -6.05 -25.23
N GLY A 332 16.04 -6.25 -25.64
CA GLY A 332 17.21 -5.61 -25.03
C GLY A 332 17.43 -4.18 -25.53
N TRP A 333 18.42 -3.49 -24.97
CA TRP A 333 18.87 -2.18 -25.46
C TRP A 333 19.68 -2.32 -26.76
N ALA A 334 19.53 -1.46 -27.77
CA ALA A 334 18.67 -0.28 -27.89
C ALA A 334 17.31 -0.56 -28.58
N ARG A 335 16.93 -1.83 -28.77
CA ARG A 335 15.68 -2.27 -29.44
C ARG A 335 14.42 -1.98 -28.63
N CYS A 336 14.52 -1.89 -27.31
CA CYS A 336 13.48 -1.36 -26.45
C CYS A 336 13.14 0.13 -26.77
N GLY A 337 14.10 0.91 -27.29
CA GLY A 337 13.98 2.36 -27.40
C GLY A 337 14.25 3.05 -26.07
N GLU A 338 14.85 4.23 -26.14
CA GLU A 338 15.31 5.04 -25.01
C GLU A 338 15.15 6.52 -25.33
N ILE A 339 14.71 7.32 -24.35
CA ILE A 339 14.54 8.77 -24.47
C ILE A 339 15.09 9.43 -23.21
N ASP A 340 16.21 10.12 -23.36
CA ASP A 340 16.90 10.84 -22.30
C ASP A 340 16.34 12.27 -22.26
N ILE A 341 15.51 12.53 -21.25
CA ILE A 341 14.78 13.80 -21.08
C ILE A 341 15.69 14.86 -20.46
N MET A 342 16.58 14.42 -19.57
CA MET A 342 17.67 15.21 -19.01
C MET A 342 18.79 14.28 -18.54
N GLU A 343 20.00 14.50 -19.06
CA GLU A 343 21.27 14.02 -18.53
C GLU A 343 22.14 15.22 -18.15
N LEU A 344 23.02 15.12 -17.15
CA LEU A 344 23.98 16.17 -16.82
C LEU A 344 25.31 15.61 -16.33
N ILE A 345 26.43 16.25 -16.70
CA ILE A 345 27.75 15.97 -16.11
C ILE A 345 28.07 17.05 -15.08
N GLY A 346 28.10 16.67 -13.80
CA GLY A 346 28.24 17.58 -12.67
C GLY A 346 29.49 18.47 -12.67
N GLN A 347 30.53 18.09 -13.40
CA GLN A 347 31.68 18.91 -13.79
C GLN A 347 32.45 18.22 -14.92
N ALA A 348 32.64 18.88 -16.07
CA ALA A 348 33.36 18.32 -17.20
C ALA A 348 34.89 18.26 -16.97
N LYS A 349 35.54 17.21 -17.49
CA LYS A 349 36.99 16.95 -17.31
C LYS A 349 37.91 17.95 -18.04
N ASP A 350 37.40 18.64 -19.06
CA ASP A 350 38.15 19.57 -19.93
C ASP A 350 37.87 21.05 -19.64
N GLY A 351 36.97 21.35 -18.69
CA GLY A 351 36.50 22.71 -18.41
C GLY A 351 35.41 23.22 -19.36
N SER A 352 34.83 22.35 -20.19
CA SER A 352 33.56 22.65 -20.86
C SER A 352 32.40 22.76 -19.87
N TYR A 353 31.23 23.17 -20.38
CA TYR A 353 30.06 23.50 -19.58
C TYR A 353 29.55 22.28 -18.77
N GLY A 354 29.87 22.23 -17.48
CA GLY A 354 29.51 21.11 -16.58
C GLY A 354 28.07 21.18 -16.07
N ASN A 355 27.89 21.51 -14.78
CA ASN A 355 26.55 21.66 -14.18
C ASN A 355 25.69 22.82 -14.78
N ARG A 356 26.18 23.49 -15.82
CA ARG A 356 25.46 24.50 -16.60
C ARG A 356 24.79 23.95 -17.87
N THR A 357 25.03 22.68 -18.19
CA THR A 357 24.53 22.04 -19.42
C THR A 357 23.81 20.75 -19.10
N VAL A 358 22.60 20.63 -19.66
CA VAL A 358 21.90 19.36 -19.77
C VAL A 358 21.99 18.85 -21.20
N TYR A 359 21.99 17.53 -21.32
CA TYR A 359 21.97 16.83 -22.58
C TYR A 359 20.64 16.10 -22.70
N GLN A 360 20.19 15.95 -23.94
CA GLN A 360 18.94 15.29 -24.29
C GLN A 360 19.21 14.40 -25.50
N THR A 361 18.81 13.13 -25.43
CA THR A 361 19.15 12.13 -26.44
C THR A 361 17.96 11.20 -26.67
N ALA A 362 17.91 10.57 -27.84
CA ALA A 362 17.10 9.38 -28.05
C ALA A 362 17.99 8.28 -28.63
N HIS A 363 17.93 7.08 -28.06
CA HIS A 363 18.61 5.90 -28.58
C HIS A 363 17.61 4.87 -29.12
N THR A 364 17.98 4.27 -30.25
CA THR A 364 17.22 3.20 -30.91
C THR A 364 18.18 2.16 -31.45
N ASP A 365 17.67 0.99 -31.86
CA ASP A 365 18.50 0.09 -32.67
C ASP A 365 18.98 0.79 -33.95
N ALA A 366 20.13 0.36 -34.44
CA ALA A 366 20.88 1.06 -35.48
C ALA A 366 20.83 0.28 -36.79
N ASN A 367 20.55 0.98 -37.89
CA ASN A 367 20.68 0.39 -39.24
C ASN A 367 22.15 0.15 -39.65
N ARG A 368 23.11 0.41 -38.73
CA ARG A 368 24.57 0.19 -38.85
C ARG A 368 25.19 -0.06 -37.47
N ILE A 369 26.11 -1.01 -37.42
CA ILE A 369 26.67 -1.72 -36.24
C ILE A 369 27.34 -0.83 -35.14
N THR A 370 27.38 0.50 -35.25
CA THR A 370 28.19 1.37 -34.36
C THR A 370 27.49 2.61 -33.77
N GLU A 371 26.27 2.97 -34.18
CA GLU A 371 25.65 4.25 -33.81
C GLU A 371 24.18 4.08 -33.42
N THR A 372 23.89 3.83 -32.14
CA THR A 372 22.52 3.71 -31.59
C THR A 372 21.86 5.05 -31.26
N LYS A 373 22.56 6.19 -31.39
CA LYS A 373 21.98 7.52 -31.18
C LYS A 373 21.16 7.94 -32.40
N LEU A 374 19.86 8.14 -32.21
CA LEU A 374 18.95 8.66 -33.24
C LEU A 374 19.16 10.17 -33.43
N ALA A 375 19.12 10.91 -32.32
CA ALA A 375 19.21 12.37 -32.28
C ALA A 375 19.56 12.84 -30.86
N GLY A 376 19.85 14.13 -30.69
CA GLY A 376 20.00 14.74 -29.37
C GLY A 376 20.80 16.03 -29.36
N THR A 377 20.55 16.86 -28.35
CA THR A 377 21.09 18.23 -28.18
C THR A 377 21.89 18.38 -26.87
N ALA A 378 22.43 19.58 -26.65
CA ALA A 378 23.09 20.00 -25.42
C ALA A 378 22.68 21.45 -25.10
N TYR A 379 21.77 21.65 -24.15
CA TYR A 379 21.26 22.97 -23.77
C TYR A 379 22.01 23.53 -22.58
N THR A 380 22.46 24.80 -22.70
CA THR A 380 23.36 25.45 -21.74
C THR A 380 22.78 26.76 -21.24
N ILE A 381 22.74 26.95 -19.92
CA ILE A 381 22.25 28.16 -19.26
C ILE A 381 23.39 29.02 -18.67
N ASP A 382 23.08 30.24 -18.25
CA ASP A 382 24.06 31.19 -17.68
C ASP A 382 24.53 30.84 -16.25
N GLU A 383 23.71 30.11 -15.49
CA GLU A 383 24.00 29.68 -14.12
C GLU A 383 24.13 28.15 -13.98
N ASP A 384 24.44 27.66 -12.78
CA ASP A 384 24.47 26.23 -12.44
C ASP A 384 23.02 25.70 -12.25
N PHE A 385 22.66 24.56 -12.85
CA PHE A 385 21.41 23.82 -12.58
C PHE A 385 21.31 23.31 -11.12
N ASN A 386 22.36 23.50 -10.32
CA ASN A 386 22.41 23.27 -8.88
C ASN A 386 21.91 24.47 -8.04
N ASN A 387 21.78 25.67 -8.62
CA ASN A 387 21.39 26.89 -7.88
C ASN A 387 19.90 26.90 -7.49
N GLN A 388 19.03 26.43 -8.39
CA GLN A 388 17.58 26.47 -8.25
C GLN A 388 16.92 25.25 -8.94
N TYR A 389 15.62 25.09 -8.76
CA TYR A 389 14.85 24.08 -9.48
C TYR A 389 14.57 24.53 -10.90
N HIS A 390 14.77 23.61 -11.84
CA HIS A 390 14.47 23.78 -13.26
C HIS A 390 13.48 22.71 -13.71
N ILE A 391 12.75 23.01 -14.78
CA ILE A 391 11.80 22.12 -15.43
C ILE A 391 12.49 21.43 -16.61
N PHE A 392 12.38 20.11 -16.70
CA PHE A 392 12.92 19.29 -17.79
C PHE A 392 11.84 18.36 -18.33
N GLY A 393 11.66 18.31 -19.64
CA GLY A 393 10.61 17.46 -20.20
C GLY A 393 10.64 17.24 -21.70
N ILE A 394 9.71 16.40 -22.16
CA ILE A 394 9.42 16.15 -23.58
C ILE A 394 7.94 16.36 -23.89
N ASN A 395 7.66 16.93 -25.05
CA ASN A 395 6.39 16.82 -25.74
C ASN A 395 6.54 15.75 -26.82
N TRP A 396 5.91 14.60 -26.60
CA TRP A 396 6.02 13.42 -27.44
C TRP A 396 4.70 13.17 -28.18
N SER A 397 4.78 12.97 -29.48
CA SER A 397 3.66 12.67 -30.39
C SER A 397 4.07 11.55 -31.35
N PRO A 398 3.13 10.93 -32.08
CA PRO A 398 3.47 9.93 -33.10
C PRO A 398 4.51 10.49 -34.07
N ASN A 399 5.69 9.86 -34.11
CA ASN A 399 6.82 10.24 -34.96
C ASN A 399 7.52 11.58 -34.63
N LYS A 400 7.22 12.23 -33.50
CA LYS A 400 7.86 13.51 -33.12
C LYS A 400 8.21 13.57 -31.62
N LEU A 401 9.42 13.99 -31.32
CA LEU A 401 9.89 14.31 -29.96
C LEU A 401 10.39 15.76 -29.90
N GLU A 402 9.93 16.51 -28.92
CA GLU A 402 10.37 17.88 -28.65
C GLU A 402 10.80 18.01 -27.19
N TRP A 403 12.09 18.22 -26.94
CA TRP A 403 12.62 18.41 -25.60
C TRP A 403 12.52 19.87 -25.18
N TYR A 404 12.31 20.14 -23.89
CA TYR A 404 12.33 21.49 -23.34
C TYR A 404 13.00 21.59 -21.98
N VAL A 405 13.48 22.81 -21.69
CA VAL A 405 13.99 23.23 -20.39
C VAL A 405 13.33 24.56 -20.05
N ASP A 406 12.71 24.67 -18.87
CA ASP A 406 11.95 25.86 -18.44
C ASP A 406 11.00 26.41 -19.52
N ASP A 407 10.16 25.50 -20.06
CA ASP A 407 9.20 25.71 -21.16
C ASP A 407 9.79 26.15 -22.52
N GLN A 408 11.11 26.34 -22.64
CA GLN A 408 11.77 26.60 -23.92
C GLN A 408 12.04 25.29 -24.66
N ILE A 409 11.48 25.10 -25.85
CA ILE A 409 11.82 23.96 -26.72
C ILE A 409 13.29 24.09 -27.14
N VAL A 410 14.11 23.09 -26.77
CA VAL A 410 15.57 23.06 -27.00
C VAL A 410 15.97 22.20 -28.20
N GLU A 411 15.10 21.27 -28.63
CA GLU A 411 15.29 20.40 -29.80
C GLU A 411 13.93 19.83 -30.26
N SER A 412 13.76 19.57 -31.56
CA SER A 412 12.55 19.02 -32.17
C SER A 412 12.88 18.02 -33.30
N VAL A 413 12.72 16.72 -33.02
CA VAL A 413 13.07 15.62 -33.92
C VAL A 413 11.82 15.00 -34.54
N ASP A 414 11.74 15.02 -35.87
CA ASP A 414 10.79 14.24 -36.68
C ASP A 414 11.46 12.94 -37.16
N TYR A 415 10.94 11.79 -36.72
CA TYR A 415 11.41 10.45 -37.09
C TYR A 415 10.40 9.66 -37.92
N SER A 416 9.42 10.34 -38.56
CA SER A 416 8.38 9.73 -39.41
C SER A 416 8.91 8.98 -40.63
N HIS A 417 10.14 9.30 -41.04
CA HIS A 417 10.86 8.71 -42.16
C HIS A 417 11.80 7.55 -41.75
N LEU A 418 11.80 7.15 -40.46
CA LEU A 418 12.75 6.18 -39.89
C LEU A 418 12.02 5.00 -39.22
N PRO A 419 11.70 3.91 -39.96
CA PRO A 419 10.94 2.77 -39.44
C PRO A 419 11.53 2.08 -38.19
N VAL A 420 12.85 2.14 -38.01
CA VAL A 420 13.50 1.60 -36.79
C VAL A 420 13.19 2.48 -35.57
N ALA A 421 13.25 3.81 -35.72
CA ALA A 421 12.84 4.75 -34.69
C ALA A 421 11.34 4.67 -34.40
N GLN A 422 10.50 4.45 -35.41
CA GLN A 422 9.07 4.22 -35.21
C GLN A 422 8.81 2.96 -34.37
N LYS A 423 9.54 1.85 -34.58
CA LYS A 423 9.42 0.65 -33.75
C LYS A 423 9.87 0.87 -32.31
N ALA A 424 10.92 1.64 -32.09
CA ALA A 424 11.47 1.94 -30.77
C ALA A 424 10.61 2.97 -29.98
N LEU A 425 10.13 4.02 -30.66
CA LEU A 425 9.62 5.25 -30.04
C LEU A 425 8.14 5.57 -30.36
N ASN A 426 7.40 4.67 -31.02
CA ASN A 426 5.92 4.74 -31.11
C ASN A 426 5.26 3.59 -30.31
N LYS A 427 5.85 3.22 -29.16
CA LYS A 427 5.37 2.20 -28.21
C LYS A 427 5.59 2.66 -26.76
N PRO A 428 4.85 2.12 -25.77
CA PRO A 428 4.89 2.62 -24.39
C PRO A 428 6.28 2.54 -23.76
N GLN A 429 6.70 3.61 -23.09
CA GLN A 429 7.93 3.69 -22.31
C GLN A 429 7.61 3.72 -20.80
N TYR A 430 8.56 3.33 -19.95
CA TYR A 430 8.49 3.53 -18.50
C TYR A 430 9.51 4.61 -18.08
N ILE A 431 9.24 5.35 -17.01
CA ILE A 431 10.15 6.41 -16.52
C ILE A 431 11.21 5.80 -15.61
N GLN A 432 12.44 6.32 -15.72
CA GLN A 432 13.55 6.05 -14.82
C GLN A 432 14.22 7.35 -14.35
N MET A 433 14.69 7.33 -13.10
CA MET A 433 15.43 8.43 -12.46
C MET A 433 16.57 7.83 -11.63
N ASN A 434 17.80 8.30 -11.84
CA ASN A 434 18.97 7.82 -11.09
C ASN A 434 20.03 8.90 -10.87
N LEU A 435 20.93 8.64 -9.93
CA LEU A 435 22.14 9.42 -9.70
C LEU A 435 23.38 8.52 -9.88
N ALA A 436 23.94 8.49 -11.07
CA ALA A 436 25.18 7.78 -11.37
C ALA A 436 26.42 8.57 -10.91
N MET A 437 27.51 7.84 -10.68
CA MET A 437 28.77 8.34 -10.12
C MET A 437 29.94 7.81 -10.95
N GLY A 438 30.49 8.65 -11.82
CA GLY A 438 31.44 8.24 -12.85
C GLY A 438 30.72 7.55 -14.01
N GLY A 439 31.51 7.03 -14.96
CA GLY A 439 30.99 6.45 -16.21
C GLY A 439 31.95 6.70 -17.37
N ASN A 440 31.74 6.05 -18.53
CA ASN A 440 32.66 6.24 -19.66
C ASN A 440 32.65 7.68 -20.20
N TRP A 441 31.51 8.37 -20.09
CA TRP A 441 31.31 9.75 -20.53
C TRP A 441 31.58 10.82 -19.44
N PRO A 442 30.92 10.82 -18.26
CA PRO A 442 31.24 11.76 -17.18
C PRO A 442 32.63 11.53 -16.57
N GLY A 443 33.20 10.33 -16.77
CA GLY A 443 34.56 10.00 -16.39
C GLY A 443 34.67 9.34 -15.02
N ASP A 444 35.55 9.87 -14.17
CA ASP A 444 35.95 9.21 -12.93
C ASP A 444 35.41 10.06 -11.79
N ALA A 445 34.68 9.45 -10.87
CA ALA A 445 34.10 10.14 -9.73
C ALA A 445 35.21 10.64 -8.80
N ALA A 446 35.12 11.89 -8.36
CA ALA A 446 35.94 12.37 -7.24
C ALA A 446 35.62 11.59 -5.94
N THR A 447 36.48 11.66 -4.93
CA THR A 447 36.40 10.84 -3.70
C THR A 447 35.75 11.54 -2.51
N ASP A 448 35.12 12.68 -2.74
CA ASP A 448 34.53 13.59 -1.74
C ASP A 448 33.09 14.00 -2.11
N LEU A 449 32.38 13.12 -2.83
CA LEU A 449 31.01 13.34 -3.34
C LEU A 449 29.90 12.72 -2.48
N ALA A 450 30.25 12.04 -1.39
CA ALA A 450 29.27 11.55 -0.43
C ALA A 450 28.51 12.74 0.18
N GLY A 451 27.21 12.83 -0.10
CA GLY A 451 26.40 14.03 0.16
C GLY A 451 25.82 14.70 -1.08
N SER A 452 26.22 14.34 -2.30
CA SER A 452 25.57 14.80 -3.53
C SER A 452 24.11 14.31 -3.59
N GLU A 453 23.17 15.24 -3.76
CA GLU A 453 21.72 15.02 -3.75
C GLU A 453 21.09 15.48 -5.08
N PHE A 454 20.39 14.58 -5.77
CA PHE A 454 19.46 14.89 -6.86
C PHE A 454 18.06 15.02 -6.24
N ASP A 455 17.54 16.24 -6.30
CA ASP A 455 16.46 16.77 -5.45
C ASP A 455 15.25 17.06 -6.36
N ILE A 456 14.27 16.16 -6.34
CA ILE A 456 13.21 16.01 -7.35
C ILE A 456 11.86 16.36 -6.72
N ASP A 457 11.26 17.47 -7.14
CA ASP A 457 10.01 18.03 -6.61
C ASP A 457 8.76 17.30 -7.15
N TYR A 458 8.67 17.11 -8.47
CA TYR A 458 7.60 16.32 -9.07
C TYR A 458 8.04 15.59 -10.34
N VAL A 459 7.26 14.58 -10.71
CA VAL A 459 7.19 14.03 -12.07
C VAL A 459 5.73 13.95 -12.49
N TYR A 460 5.38 14.41 -13.69
CA TYR A 460 4.02 14.21 -14.24
C TYR A 460 4.02 13.72 -15.69
N TYR A 461 2.85 13.19 -16.06
CA TYR A 461 2.47 12.81 -17.41
C TYR A 461 1.06 13.33 -17.72
N GLY A 462 0.95 14.14 -18.77
CA GLY A 462 -0.31 14.65 -19.30
C GLY A 462 -0.40 14.51 -20.82
N GLN A 463 -1.59 14.66 -21.38
CA GLN A 463 -1.83 14.59 -22.82
C GLN A 463 -2.74 15.72 -23.28
N ASN A 464 -2.39 16.32 -24.42
CA ASN A 464 -3.37 17.05 -25.22
C ASN A 464 -4.32 16.07 -25.95
N LYS A 465 -5.36 16.62 -26.57
CA LYS A 465 -6.42 15.85 -27.24
C LYS A 465 -5.89 14.94 -28.36
N GLU A 466 -4.94 15.43 -29.14
CA GLU A 466 -4.36 14.74 -30.29
C GLU A 466 -3.43 13.60 -29.86
N GLN A 467 -2.59 13.83 -28.83
CA GLN A 467 -1.78 12.80 -28.19
C GLN A 467 -2.66 11.71 -27.56
N LYS A 468 -3.73 12.10 -26.86
CA LYS A 468 -4.68 11.15 -26.27
C LYS A 468 -5.34 10.29 -27.35
N ALA A 469 -5.82 10.89 -28.44
CA ALA A 469 -6.42 10.14 -29.54
C ALA A 469 -5.44 9.14 -30.19
N ALA A 470 -4.17 9.52 -30.32
CA ALA A 470 -3.13 8.63 -30.84
C ALA A 470 -2.76 7.49 -29.87
N ALA A 471 -2.73 7.77 -28.57
CA ALA A 471 -2.50 6.76 -27.53
C ALA A 471 -3.68 5.79 -27.41
N ASP A 472 -4.92 6.30 -27.40
CA ASP A 472 -6.15 5.51 -27.43
C ASP A 472 -6.14 4.55 -28.63
N ALA A 473 -5.74 5.02 -29.82
CA ALA A 473 -5.62 4.18 -31.02
C ALA A 473 -4.53 3.10 -30.89
N TYR A 474 -3.39 3.37 -30.24
CA TYR A 474 -2.42 2.32 -29.94
C TYR A 474 -2.99 1.28 -28.97
N TYR A 475 -3.59 1.73 -27.86
CA TYR A 475 -4.11 0.89 -26.79
C TYR A 475 -5.43 0.19 -27.14
N GLN A 476 -6.12 0.60 -28.22
CA GLN A 476 -7.28 -0.13 -28.74
C GLN A 476 -6.89 -1.57 -29.08
N ASP A 477 -5.86 -1.74 -29.91
CA ASP A 477 -5.37 -3.03 -30.41
C ASP A 477 -4.14 -3.56 -29.64
N ALA A 478 -3.85 -3.03 -28.45
CA ALA A 478 -2.82 -3.57 -27.56
C ALA A 478 -3.38 -4.74 -26.73
N PRO A 479 -2.55 -5.74 -26.39
CA PRO A 479 -2.97 -6.83 -25.51
C PRO A 479 -3.31 -6.33 -24.11
N LYS A 480 -4.34 -6.91 -23.51
CA LYS A 480 -4.86 -6.55 -22.18
C LYS A 480 -4.94 -7.80 -21.34
N MET A 481 -4.32 -7.79 -20.16
CA MET A 481 -4.39 -8.87 -19.18
C MET A 481 -5.40 -8.54 -18.08
N SER A 482 -6.01 -9.58 -17.51
CA SER A 482 -6.98 -9.51 -16.41
C SER A 482 -6.82 -10.75 -15.51
N GLY A 483 -7.26 -10.66 -14.25
CA GLY A 483 -7.02 -11.70 -13.25
C GLY A 483 -5.60 -11.72 -12.67
N LEU A 484 -4.89 -10.59 -12.76
CA LEU A 484 -3.59 -10.37 -12.12
C LEU A 484 -3.80 -10.04 -10.64
N GLU A 485 -3.09 -10.74 -9.76
CA GLU A 485 -3.14 -10.56 -8.31
C GLU A 485 -1.78 -10.88 -7.67
N ASN A 486 -1.55 -10.41 -6.44
CA ASN A 486 -0.38 -10.83 -5.66
C ASN A 486 -0.58 -12.27 -5.18
N ILE A 487 0.41 -13.14 -5.42
CA ILE A 487 0.32 -14.58 -5.15
C ILE A 487 1.09 -14.92 -3.88
N THR A 488 0.55 -15.87 -3.10
CA THR A 488 1.29 -16.54 -2.02
C THR A 488 1.37 -18.04 -2.33
N MET A 489 2.55 -18.62 -2.16
CA MET A 489 2.81 -20.07 -2.25
C MET A 489 3.62 -20.54 -1.05
N MET A 490 3.66 -21.85 -0.79
CA MET A 490 4.65 -22.40 0.14
C MET A 490 5.92 -22.75 -0.61
N GLU A 491 7.08 -22.62 0.04
CA GLU A 491 8.36 -23.07 -0.49
C GLU A 491 8.26 -24.56 -0.91
N GLY A 492 8.82 -24.93 -2.07
CA GLY A 492 8.65 -26.28 -2.61
C GLY A 492 7.37 -26.53 -3.43
N ASP A 493 6.42 -25.60 -3.53
CA ASP A 493 5.25 -25.75 -4.43
C ASP A 493 5.64 -25.46 -5.89
N ILE A 494 4.87 -26.01 -6.84
CA ILE A 494 4.89 -25.62 -8.26
C ILE A 494 3.46 -25.23 -8.66
N PRO A 495 2.96 -24.05 -8.23
CA PRO A 495 1.61 -23.60 -8.54
C PRO A 495 1.46 -23.22 -10.02
N ASN A 496 0.24 -23.32 -10.56
CA ASN A 496 -0.05 -22.73 -11.87
C ASN A 496 -0.26 -21.21 -11.72
N LEU A 497 0.84 -20.45 -11.85
CA LEU A 497 0.87 -18.99 -11.76
C LEU A 497 0.08 -18.25 -12.86
N LEU A 498 -0.49 -18.95 -13.85
CA LEU A 498 -1.38 -18.40 -14.87
C LEU A 498 -2.87 -18.76 -14.66
N LYS A 499 -3.23 -19.53 -13.62
CA LYS A 499 -4.56 -20.17 -13.47
C LYS A 499 -5.76 -19.23 -13.62
N ASN A 500 -5.64 -18.01 -13.11
CA ASN A 500 -6.73 -17.03 -13.07
C ASN A 500 -6.60 -15.96 -14.19
N ILE A 501 -5.53 -15.99 -14.98
CA ILE A 501 -5.17 -14.90 -15.90
C ILE A 501 -5.85 -15.11 -17.26
N SER A 502 -6.45 -14.05 -17.79
CA SER A 502 -7.05 -14.00 -19.13
C SER A 502 -6.48 -12.83 -19.93
N VAL A 503 -6.26 -13.04 -21.23
CA VAL A 503 -5.65 -12.08 -22.16
C VAL A 503 -6.47 -11.93 -23.45
N THR A 504 -6.27 -10.83 -24.18
CA THR A 504 -6.84 -10.61 -25.52
C THR A 504 -6.60 -11.80 -26.46
N GLU A 505 -7.59 -12.15 -27.29
CA GLU A 505 -7.45 -13.16 -28.35
C GLU A 505 -6.28 -12.82 -29.29
N GLY A 506 -5.56 -13.85 -29.75
CA GLY A 506 -4.32 -13.70 -30.53
C GLY A 506 -3.04 -13.63 -29.70
N TYR A 507 -3.14 -13.64 -28.36
CA TYR A 507 -2.01 -13.60 -27.44
C TYR A 507 -2.01 -14.79 -26.46
N TYR A 508 -0.84 -15.04 -25.88
CA TYR A 508 -0.66 -15.85 -24.67
C TYR A 508 0.01 -15.01 -23.58
N VAL A 509 0.05 -15.53 -22.35
CA VAL A 509 0.80 -14.92 -21.23
C VAL A 509 1.89 -15.88 -20.78
N ASP A 510 3.08 -15.34 -20.53
CA ASP A 510 4.15 -16.00 -19.80
C ASP A 510 4.64 -15.07 -18.68
N PHE A 511 5.51 -15.57 -17.79
CA PHE A 511 6.00 -14.80 -16.64
C PHE A 511 7.52 -14.86 -16.49
N SER A 512 8.11 -13.87 -15.84
CA SER A 512 9.47 -13.94 -15.28
C SER A 512 9.44 -13.61 -13.79
N ILE A 513 10.34 -14.18 -13.01
CA ILE A 513 10.48 -13.94 -11.57
C ILE A 513 11.94 -13.62 -11.26
N ASP A 514 12.24 -12.39 -10.87
CA ASP A 514 13.49 -11.94 -10.26
C ASP A 514 13.33 -11.77 -8.74
N ASP A 515 14.43 -11.44 -8.07
CA ASP A 515 14.51 -11.29 -6.62
C ASP A 515 14.94 -9.89 -6.13
N GLU A 516 14.47 -8.81 -6.78
CA GLU A 516 14.68 -7.41 -6.32
C GLU A 516 14.35 -7.22 -4.83
N TYR A 517 13.27 -7.85 -4.35
CA TYR A 517 12.85 -7.82 -2.94
C TYR A 517 13.76 -8.61 -1.97
N MET A 518 14.66 -9.48 -2.47
CA MET A 518 15.63 -10.25 -1.68
C MET A 518 17.05 -9.65 -1.74
N PHE A 519 17.21 -8.54 -2.46
CA PHE A 519 18.47 -7.82 -2.60
C PHE A 519 19.07 -7.39 -1.26
N LYS A 520 20.39 -7.20 -1.24
CA LYS A 520 21.15 -6.75 -0.07
C LYS A 520 22.15 -5.68 -0.47
N SER A 521 22.07 -4.52 0.18
CA SER A 521 22.95 -3.37 -0.06
C SER A 521 24.44 -3.64 0.24
N THR A 522 24.72 -4.61 1.12
CA THR A 522 26.06 -5.03 1.59
C THR A 522 26.39 -6.45 1.14
N GLY A 523 27.67 -6.75 0.93
CA GLY A 523 28.19 -8.05 0.48
C GLY A 523 29.10 -7.97 -0.76
N GLY A 524 29.79 -6.85 -1.01
CA GLY A 524 30.57 -6.65 -2.23
C GLY A 524 29.71 -6.33 -3.46
N LYS A 525 29.81 -7.12 -4.54
CA LYS A 525 28.96 -7.00 -5.74
C LYS A 525 27.72 -7.88 -5.59
N THR A 526 26.73 -7.41 -4.84
CA THR A 526 25.36 -7.93 -4.87
C THR A 526 24.60 -7.45 -6.11
N GLU A 527 23.60 -8.22 -6.52
CA GLU A 527 22.78 -7.97 -7.72
C GLU A 527 21.45 -8.73 -7.61
N CYS A 528 20.43 -8.29 -8.36
CA CYS A 528 19.23 -9.06 -8.63
C CYS A 528 19.55 -10.21 -9.59
N SER A 529 18.67 -11.21 -9.70
CA SER A 529 18.76 -12.22 -10.76
C SER A 529 17.41 -12.85 -11.08
N LEU A 530 17.15 -13.09 -12.36
CA LEU A 530 16.09 -13.99 -12.84
C LEU A 530 16.19 -15.38 -12.17
N ARG A 531 15.21 -15.70 -11.31
CA ARG A 531 15.07 -16.97 -10.58
C ARG A 531 14.20 -17.99 -11.31
N CYS A 532 13.25 -17.55 -12.14
CA CYS A 532 12.46 -18.42 -13.02
C CYS A 532 12.09 -17.68 -14.32
N SER A 533 12.45 -18.25 -15.47
CA SER A 533 12.28 -17.60 -16.79
C SER A 533 10.92 -17.84 -17.47
N GLY A 534 10.01 -18.61 -16.85
CA GLY A 534 8.62 -18.74 -17.28
C GLY A 534 8.07 -20.16 -17.21
N GLN A 535 7.03 -20.44 -17.99
CA GLN A 535 6.31 -21.73 -18.00
C GLN A 535 7.19 -22.94 -18.32
N ASP A 536 8.26 -22.77 -19.11
CA ASP A 536 9.24 -23.83 -19.42
C ASP A 536 10.18 -24.12 -18.24
N ASP A 537 10.38 -23.15 -17.35
CA ASP A 537 11.38 -23.15 -16.27
C ASP A 537 10.76 -23.27 -14.86
N LYS A 538 9.43 -23.37 -14.79
CA LYS A 538 8.61 -23.40 -13.55
C LYS A 538 8.98 -24.47 -12.53
N ALA A 539 9.81 -25.46 -12.89
CA ALA A 539 10.40 -26.39 -11.92
C ALA A 539 11.22 -25.66 -10.84
N LYS A 540 11.80 -24.49 -11.16
CA LYS A 540 12.53 -23.64 -10.20
C LYS A 540 11.64 -23.00 -9.13
N LEU A 541 10.31 -22.94 -9.31
CA LEU A 541 9.39 -22.41 -8.29
C LEU A 541 9.53 -23.16 -6.95
N ALA A 542 9.73 -24.48 -7.01
CA ALA A 542 9.95 -25.30 -5.82
C ALA A 542 11.28 -24.97 -5.11
N GLN A 543 12.25 -24.36 -5.80
CA GLN A 543 13.58 -24.04 -5.27
C GLN A 543 13.70 -22.58 -4.83
N LEU A 544 12.63 -21.77 -4.89
CA LEU A 544 12.63 -20.41 -4.36
C LEU A 544 12.69 -20.45 -2.81
N PRO A 545 13.66 -19.76 -2.19
CA PRO A 545 13.66 -19.54 -0.74
C PRO A 545 12.40 -18.81 -0.24
N VAL A 546 12.16 -18.90 1.07
CA VAL A 546 11.17 -18.06 1.77
C VAL A 546 11.54 -16.58 1.59
N GLY A 547 10.60 -15.78 1.12
CA GLY A 547 10.89 -14.42 0.66
C GLY A 547 9.76 -13.75 -0.11
N GLN A 548 10.06 -12.58 -0.67
CA GLN A 548 9.22 -11.90 -1.65
C GLN A 548 9.99 -11.75 -2.95
N TYR A 549 9.27 -11.76 -4.07
CA TYR A 549 9.79 -11.73 -5.42
C TYR A 549 8.87 -10.85 -6.29
N ASN A 550 9.44 -10.22 -7.31
CA ASN A 550 8.62 -9.70 -8.41
C ASN A 550 8.08 -10.88 -9.21
N ILE A 551 6.90 -10.74 -9.81
CA ILE A 551 6.47 -11.58 -10.91
C ILE A 551 5.97 -10.71 -12.06
N HIS A 552 6.77 -10.71 -13.13
CA HIS A 552 6.56 -9.94 -14.35
C HIS A 552 5.73 -10.76 -15.34
N TYR A 553 4.43 -10.55 -15.39
CA TYR A 553 3.56 -11.14 -16.41
C TYR A 553 3.66 -10.36 -17.72
N THR A 554 3.91 -11.05 -18.83
CA THR A 554 3.97 -10.44 -20.17
C THR A 554 2.99 -11.13 -21.12
N ALA A 555 2.14 -10.32 -21.77
CA ALA A 555 1.30 -10.75 -22.89
C ALA A 555 2.07 -10.69 -24.22
N ILE A 556 2.12 -11.80 -24.93
CA ILE A 556 2.99 -12.03 -26.11
C ILE A 556 2.12 -12.54 -27.28
N PRO A 557 2.31 -12.03 -28.52
CA PRO A 557 1.55 -12.49 -29.68
C PRO A 557 1.76 -13.99 -29.98
N ASN A 558 0.71 -14.68 -30.42
CA ASN A 558 0.77 -16.09 -30.83
C ASN A 558 1.60 -16.31 -32.12
N ASP A 559 1.85 -15.25 -32.90
CA ASP A 559 2.67 -15.25 -34.13
C ASP A 559 4.07 -14.67 -33.92
N VAL A 560 4.55 -14.62 -32.67
CA VAL A 560 5.91 -14.17 -32.35
C VAL A 560 6.96 -15.11 -32.96
N GLU A 561 7.78 -14.55 -33.84
CA GLU A 561 9.01 -15.15 -34.36
C GLU A 561 10.21 -14.62 -33.58
N PHE A 562 11.20 -15.49 -33.37
CA PHE A 562 12.43 -15.21 -32.64
C PHE A 562 13.66 -15.26 -33.55
N GLU A 563 14.65 -14.44 -33.23
CA GLU A 563 16.00 -14.47 -33.79
C GLU A 563 17.05 -14.62 -32.67
N SER A 564 18.28 -14.98 -33.02
CA SER A 564 19.42 -14.89 -32.10
C SER A 564 19.70 -13.44 -31.74
N ASP A 565 20.02 -13.18 -30.48
CA ASP A 565 20.50 -11.85 -30.06
C ASP A 565 21.84 -11.50 -30.74
N GLN A 566 22.07 -10.19 -30.93
CA GLN A 566 23.25 -9.68 -31.64
C GLN A 566 24.54 -9.67 -30.80
N TRP A 567 24.43 -9.78 -29.47
CA TRP A 567 25.56 -9.82 -28.54
C TRP A 567 25.83 -11.25 -28.02
N ASP A 568 24.79 -12.05 -27.78
CA ASP A 568 24.92 -13.50 -27.52
C ASP A 568 24.03 -14.33 -28.46
N PRO A 569 24.60 -15.04 -29.46
CA PRO A 569 23.80 -15.81 -30.42
C PRO A 569 23.07 -17.03 -29.82
N ASN A 570 23.36 -17.41 -28.56
CA ASN A 570 22.66 -18.47 -27.84
C ASN A 570 21.36 -17.98 -27.19
N VAL A 571 21.19 -16.66 -27.04
CA VAL A 571 19.99 -16.01 -26.52
C VAL A 571 19.00 -15.78 -27.65
N LEU A 572 17.70 -15.99 -27.40
CA LEU A 572 16.64 -15.76 -28.37
C LEU A 572 15.80 -14.54 -27.97
N VAL A 573 15.66 -13.60 -28.89
CA VAL A 573 14.87 -12.36 -28.76
C VAL A 573 13.80 -12.29 -29.85
N PRO A 574 12.69 -11.55 -29.66
CA PRO A 574 11.69 -11.35 -30.71
C PRO A 574 12.30 -10.65 -31.93
N LEU A 575 11.97 -11.14 -33.13
CA LEU A 575 12.46 -10.65 -34.41
C LEU A 575 12.26 -9.13 -34.55
N ALA A 576 13.36 -8.37 -34.70
CA ALA A 576 13.34 -6.91 -34.81
C ALA A 576 12.77 -6.39 -36.15
N GLU A 577 12.62 -7.25 -37.17
CA GLU A 577 11.83 -6.90 -38.36
C GLU A 577 10.33 -6.83 -38.04
N LYS A 578 9.83 -7.65 -37.10
CA LYS A 578 8.49 -7.53 -36.49
C LYS A 578 8.30 -6.18 -35.77
N ALA A 579 7.07 -5.91 -35.34
CA ALA A 579 6.67 -4.75 -34.54
C ALA A 579 5.60 -5.21 -33.54
N TYR A 580 5.99 -6.11 -32.64
CA TYR A 580 5.06 -6.75 -31.71
C TYR A 580 4.56 -5.75 -30.67
N LYS A 581 3.23 -5.67 -30.46
CA LYS A 581 2.67 -5.05 -29.27
C LYS A 581 2.76 -6.07 -28.13
N MET A 582 3.42 -5.71 -27.04
CA MET A 582 3.41 -6.47 -25.79
C MET A 582 2.80 -5.62 -24.68
N ASN A 583 2.31 -6.26 -23.62
CA ASN A 583 1.90 -5.56 -22.41
C ASN A 583 2.45 -6.32 -21.20
N ARG A 584 2.98 -5.59 -20.21
CA ARG A 584 3.64 -6.18 -19.05
C ARG A 584 3.14 -5.58 -17.75
N ARG A 585 2.94 -6.41 -16.72
CA ARG A 585 2.54 -5.99 -15.38
C ARG A 585 3.27 -6.78 -14.29
N SER A 586 3.70 -6.09 -13.25
CA SER A 586 4.50 -6.65 -12.15
C SER A 586 3.65 -6.80 -10.88
N MET A 587 3.44 -8.05 -10.43
CA MET A 587 2.81 -8.35 -9.13
C MET A 587 3.87 -8.82 -8.12
N ILE A 588 3.49 -8.99 -6.85
CA ILE A 588 4.35 -9.59 -5.82
C ILE A 588 4.02 -11.09 -5.69
N LEU A 589 5.05 -11.92 -5.76
CA LEU A 589 5.01 -13.32 -5.34
C LEU A 589 5.63 -13.44 -3.94
N THR A 590 4.88 -13.96 -2.97
CA THR A 590 5.39 -14.26 -1.62
C THR A 590 5.54 -15.76 -1.45
N VAL A 591 6.76 -16.20 -1.11
CA VAL A 591 7.07 -17.60 -0.79
C VAL A 591 7.11 -17.72 0.73
N THR A 592 6.23 -18.54 1.28
CA THR A 592 6.08 -18.76 2.73
C THR A 592 6.76 -20.05 3.17
N ASP A 593 7.21 -20.09 4.43
CA ASP A 593 7.87 -21.27 5.01
C ASP A 593 6.95 -22.49 4.94
N ARG A 594 7.46 -23.60 4.38
CA ARG A 594 6.76 -24.89 4.37
C ARG A 594 6.65 -25.42 5.80
N THR A 595 5.46 -25.27 6.39
CA THR A 595 5.05 -25.92 7.63
C THR A 595 4.31 -27.24 7.35
N PHE A 596 4.18 -28.10 8.37
CA PHE A 596 3.25 -29.23 8.32
C PHE A 596 1.79 -28.71 8.38
N PRO A 597 0.81 -29.34 7.69
CA PRO A 597 -0.58 -28.88 7.71
C PRO A 597 -1.20 -28.94 9.10
N SER A 598 -1.71 -27.80 9.59
CA SER A 598 -2.19 -27.63 10.97
C SER A 598 -3.58 -28.22 11.24
N ASP A 599 -4.32 -28.53 10.18
CA ASP A 599 -5.60 -29.25 10.17
C ASP A 599 -5.42 -30.78 10.15
N PHE A 600 -4.25 -31.28 9.72
CA PHE A 600 -3.99 -32.71 9.60
C PHE A 600 -3.62 -33.33 10.96
N SER A 601 -4.56 -34.11 11.53
CA SER A 601 -4.38 -34.76 12.83
C SER A 601 -3.57 -36.06 12.73
N LEU A 602 -2.31 -36.01 13.17
CA LEU A 602 -1.45 -37.18 13.34
C LEU A 602 -1.89 -38.01 14.56
N ILE A 603 -2.55 -39.15 14.30
CA ILE A 603 -3.04 -40.08 15.33
C ILE A 603 -2.44 -41.47 15.08
N GLY A 604 -1.81 -42.05 16.10
CA GLY A 604 -1.23 -43.39 16.07
C GLY A 604 -1.67 -44.27 17.24
N GLU A 605 -1.17 -45.51 17.29
CA GLU A 605 -1.40 -46.46 18.37
C GLU A 605 -0.07 -46.83 19.04
N LYS A 606 -0.01 -46.77 20.37
CA LYS A 606 1.19 -47.12 21.15
C LYS A 606 1.63 -48.56 20.85
N GLY A 607 2.92 -48.75 20.58
CA GLY A 607 3.49 -50.03 20.16
C GLY A 607 3.29 -50.38 18.67
N LYS A 608 2.70 -49.49 17.86
CA LYS A 608 2.75 -49.59 16.38
C LYS A 608 3.90 -48.75 15.82
N THR A 609 4.19 -48.94 14.54
CA THR A 609 5.21 -48.20 13.79
C THR A 609 4.64 -46.94 13.14
N LEU A 610 5.46 -45.92 12.90
CA LEU A 610 5.08 -44.68 12.20
C LEU A 610 4.40 -44.93 10.84
N SER A 611 4.76 -46.00 10.13
CA SER A 611 4.09 -46.45 8.90
C SER A 611 2.58 -46.73 9.02
N THR A 612 2.04 -46.83 10.24
CA THR A 612 0.60 -46.95 10.50
C THR A 612 -0.12 -45.61 10.65
N VAL A 613 0.63 -44.51 10.80
CA VAL A 613 0.13 -43.13 10.89
C VAL A 613 0.11 -42.54 9.48
N ALA A 614 -1.09 -42.22 9.01
CA ALA A 614 -1.28 -41.54 7.72
C ALA A 614 -0.61 -40.16 7.70
N LEU A 615 -0.23 -39.71 6.51
CA LEU A 615 0.37 -38.40 6.25
C LEU A 615 -0.41 -37.67 5.14
N PRO A 616 -0.33 -36.34 5.05
CA PRO A 616 -0.82 -35.59 3.89
C PRO A 616 0.02 -35.90 2.64
N ASP A 617 -0.55 -35.66 1.46
CA ASP A 617 0.15 -35.86 0.18
C ASP A 617 1.49 -35.09 0.13
N GLY A 618 2.50 -35.73 -0.45
CA GLY A 618 3.86 -35.19 -0.56
C GLY A 618 4.73 -35.36 0.69
N TRP A 619 4.19 -35.80 1.83
CA TRP A 619 4.95 -36.06 3.06
C TRP A 619 5.28 -37.55 3.24
N SER A 620 6.47 -37.84 3.78
CA SER A 620 6.91 -39.18 4.16
C SER A 620 7.63 -39.19 5.52
N TRP A 621 7.47 -40.27 6.28
CA TRP A 621 8.25 -40.50 7.49
C TRP A 621 9.70 -40.84 7.13
N ASP A 622 10.68 -40.21 7.77
CA ASP A 622 12.11 -40.50 7.54
C ASP A 622 12.51 -41.91 8.00
N LYS A 623 11.82 -42.43 9.01
CA LYS A 623 12.03 -43.75 9.64
C LYS A 623 10.70 -44.44 9.93
N PRO A 624 9.97 -44.90 8.90
CA PRO A 624 8.61 -45.44 9.02
C PRO A 624 8.52 -46.68 9.94
N GLU A 625 9.64 -47.34 10.22
CA GLU A 625 9.78 -48.47 11.14
C GLU A 625 9.87 -48.08 12.63
N THR A 626 9.98 -46.79 12.97
CA THR A 626 10.07 -46.31 14.35
C THR A 626 8.81 -46.64 15.14
N ILE A 627 8.95 -47.19 16.36
CA ILE A 627 7.83 -47.54 17.23
C ILE A 627 7.35 -46.32 18.02
N LEU A 628 6.03 -46.19 18.16
CA LEU A 628 5.35 -45.19 18.98
C LEU A 628 5.36 -45.61 20.46
N GLU A 629 6.22 -44.99 21.27
CA GLU A 629 6.38 -45.34 22.69
C GLU A 629 5.87 -44.26 23.66
N ASP A 630 6.00 -42.97 23.33
CA ASP A 630 5.64 -41.84 24.19
C ASP A 630 4.96 -40.71 23.40
N GLU A 631 3.96 -40.05 23.99
CA GLU A 631 3.10 -39.05 23.31
C GLU A 631 3.79 -37.70 23.12
N ASP A 632 4.71 -37.33 24.02
CA ASP A 632 5.52 -36.12 23.88
C ASP A 632 6.57 -36.21 22.77
N SER A 633 6.80 -37.41 22.20
CA SER A 633 7.82 -37.66 21.18
C SER A 633 7.59 -36.86 19.90
N VAL A 634 8.66 -36.23 19.41
CA VAL A 634 8.72 -35.61 18.09
C VAL A 634 9.40 -36.55 17.09
N TYR A 635 8.82 -36.65 15.90
CA TYR A 635 9.24 -37.55 14.83
C TYR A 635 9.55 -36.75 13.55
N PRO A 636 10.66 -37.04 12.86
CA PRO A 636 11.01 -36.36 11.61
C PRO A 636 10.13 -36.84 10.45
N VAL A 637 9.56 -35.88 9.73
CA VAL A 637 8.73 -36.09 8.53
C VAL A 637 9.23 -35.15 7.42
N THR A 638 9.44 -35.68 6.22
CA THR A 638 9.99 -34.95 5.09
C THR A 638 8.95 -34.73 4.00
N PHE A 639 8.76 -33.47 3.59
CA PHE A 639 8.06 -33.13 2.35
C PHE A 639 9.00 -33.31 1.16
N VAL A 640 8.51 -33.88 0.06
CA VAL A 640 9.27 -34.07 -1.19
C VAL A 640 8.44 -33.65 -2.40
N ASN A 641 8.97 -32.74 -3.22
CA ASN A 641 8.40 -32.39 -4.53
C ASN A 641 9.51 -32.27 -5.58
N GLY A 642 9.62 -33.27 -6.45
CA GLY A 642 10.77 -33.41 -7.34
C GLY A 642 12.08 -33.47 -6.55
N ASP A 643 13.01 -32.57 -6.87
CA ASP A 643 14.29 -32.45 -6.16
C ASP A 643 14.18 -31.64 -4.85
N TYR A 644 13.11 -30.88 -4.62
CA TYR A 644 12.93 -30.11 -3.39
C TYR A 644 12.57 -31.04 -2.21
N LYS A 645 13.19 -30.80 -1.05
CA LYS A 645 12.97 -31.57 0.20
C LYS A 645 13.08 -30.69 1.44
N LYS A 646 12.18 -30.90 2.41
CA LYS A 646 12.28 -30.29 3.75
C LYS A 646 11.80 -31.23 4.84
N THR A 647 12.66 -31.46 5.84
CA THR A 647 12.34 -32.26 7.03
C THR A 647 11.85 -31.33 8.14
N LEU A 648 10.69 -31.64 8.71
CA LEU A 648 10.14 -31.02 9.92
C LEU A 648 10.04 -32.07 11.04
N ASN A 649 9.87 -31.60 12.28
CA ASN A 649 9.56 -32.47 13.41
C ASN A 649 8.09 -32.29 13.82
N VAL A 650 7.36 -33.39 13.97
CA VAL A 650 5.92 -33.40 14.31
C VAL A 650 5.64 -34.37 15.47
N GLN A 651 4.61 -34.08 16.27
CA GLN A 651 4.15 -35.01 17.32
C GLN A 651 3.02 -35.90 16.80
N VAL A 652 3.00 -37.16 17.22
CA VAL A 652 1.92 -38.12 16.94
C VAL A 652 1.14 -38.35 18.23
N LYS A 653 -0.14 -37.95 18.25
CA LYS A 653 -1.02 -38.21 19.39
C LYS A 653 -1.42 -39.67 19.41
N PHE A 654 -1.55 -40.27 20.60
CA PHE A 654 -2.09 -41.63 20.68
C PHE A 654 -3.61 -41.63 20.66
N LYS A 655 -4.17 -42.65 20.02
CA LYS A 655 -5.58 -43.00 20.02
C LYS A 655 -5.98 -43.41 21.44
N GLU A 656 -6.98 -42.75 22.01
CA GLU A 656 -7.53 -43.06 23.33
C GLU A 656 -7.97 -44.53 23.39
N ILE A 657 -7.31 -45.34 24.23
CA ILE A 657 -7.68 -46.74 24.47
C ILE A 657 -8.65 -46.75 25.64
N VAL A 658 -9.92 -47.00 25.34
CA VAL A 658 -11.02 -46.96 26.31
C VAL A 658 -11.17 -48.34 26.96
N ASP A 659 -10.83 -48.44 28.24
CA ASP A 659 -11.03 -49.66 29.04
C ASP A 659 -12.51 -49.80 29.42
N THR A 660 -13.12 -50.86 28.88
CA THR A 660 -14.52 -51.21 29.11
C THR A 660 -14.70 -52.35 30.11
N THR A 661 -13.62 -52.88 30.69
CA THR A 661 -13.61 -54.11 31.50
C THR A 661 -14.51 -54.01 32.73
N GLN A 662 -14.51 -52.86 33.43
CA GLN A 662 -15.35 -52.67 34.61
C GLN A 662 -16.84 -52.60 34.24
N LEU A 663 -17.20 -51.88 33.16
CA LEU A 663 -18.58 -51.82 32.69
C LEU A 663 -19.09 -53.16 32.18
N GLN A 664 -18.29 -53.90 31.41
CA GLN A 664 -18.62 -55.26 30.97
C GLN A 664 -18.84 -56.21 32.17
N THR A 665 -18.08 -56.03 33.26
CA THR A 665 -18.28 -56.79 34.51
C THR A 665 -19.60 -56.44 35.17
N ALA A 666 -19.90 -55.14 35.36
CA ALA A 666 -21.16 -54.69 35.96
C ALA A 666 -22.40 -55.08 35.12
N ILE A 667 -22.28 -55.09 33.79
CA ILE A 667 -23.31 -55.61 32.86
C ILE A 667 -23.59 -57.10 33.13
N LYS A 668 -22.55 -57.90 33.35
CA LYS A 668 -22.69 -59.32 33.68
C LYS A 668 -23.34 -59.54 35.05
N ASP A 669 -22.94 -58.77 36.06
CA ASP A 669 -23.53 -58.84 37.40
C ASP A 669 -25.03 -58.47 37.37
N ALA A 670 -25.41 -57.46 36.58
CA ALA A 670 -26.80 -57.09 36.32
C ALA A 670 -27.58 -58.18 35.57
N GLN A 671 -26.97 -58.84 34.59
CA GLN A 671 -27.58 -59.99 33.91
C GLN A 671 -27.83 -61.16 34.88
N GLU A 672 -26.92 -61.44 35.82
CA GLU A 672 -27.08 -62.50 36.84
C GLU A 672 -28.15 -62.14 37.89
N VAL A 673 -28.26 -60.87 38.30
CA VAL A 673 -29.40 -60.43 39.13
C VAL A 673 -30.73 -60.69 38.43
N LEU A 674 -30.82 -60.47 37.11
CA LEU A 674 -32.05 -60.65 36.35
C LEU A 674 -32.48 -62.12 36.20
N THR A 675 -31.59 -63.11 36.41
CA THR A 675 -32.00 -64.53 36.52
C THR A 675 -32.76 -64.78 37.83
N HIS A 676 -32.40 -64.07 38.91
CA HIS A 676 -33.01 -64.14 40.25
C HIS A 676 -34.03 -63.01 40.53
N LYS A 677 -34.57 -62.36 39.48
CA LYS A 677 -35.45 -61.17 39.60
C LYS A 677 -36.71 -61.33 40.45
N GLY A 678 -37.12 -62.57 40.79
CA GLY A 678 -38.24 -62.83 41.70
C GLY A 678 -37.94 -62.46 43.17
N ASP A 679 -36.66 -62.36 43.54
CA ASP A 679 -36.22 -61.98 44.89
C ASP A 679 -36.34 -60.47 45.16
N TYR A 680 -36.65 -59.66 44.14
CA TYR A 680 -36.59 -58.19 44.16
C TYR A 680 -37.90 -57.54 43.68
N THR A 681 -38.11 -56.27 44.04
CA THR A 681 -39.32 -55.52 43.63
C THR A 681 -39.33 -55.26 42.12
N GLN A 682 -40.52 -55.30 41.51
CA GLN A 682 -40.70 -55.03 40.08
C GLN A 682 -40.15 -53.67 39.65
N GLU A 683 -40.26 -52.66 40.51
CA GLU A 683 -39.76 -51.29 40.28
C GLU A 683 -38.22 -51.25 40.23
N SER A 684 -37.53 -51.85 41.21
CA SER A 684 -36.06 -51.87 41.22
C SER A 684 -35.48 -52.73 40.09
N ILE A 685 -36.16 -53.81 39.70
CA ILE A 685 -35.82 -54.61 38.52
C ILE A 685 -36.04 -53.82 37.21
N ALA A 686 -37.14 -53.10 37.06
CA ALA A 686 -37.40 -52.29 35.85
C ALA A 686 -36.34 -51.20 35.65
N GLN A 687 -35.93 -50.54 36.73
CA GLN A 687 -34.84 -49.56 36.70
C GLN A 687 -33.48 -50.23 36.38
N LEU A 688 -33.18 -51.41 36.93
CA LEU A 688 -31.97 -52.16 36.55
C LEU A 688 -31.95 -52.54 35.06
N GLN A 689 -33.07 -52.98 34.49
CA GLN A 689 -33.17 -53.32 33.06
C GLN A 689 -32.88 -52.11 32.16
N LYS A 690 -33.44 -50.94 32.51
CA LYS A 690 -33.22 -49.67 31.78
C LYS A 690 -31.75 -49.26 31.75
N GLU A 691 -31.06 -49.30 32.89
CA GLU A 691 -29.64 -48.92 32.94
C GLU A 691 -28.73 -49.99 32.30
N LEU A 692 -29.12 -51.26 32.34
CA LEU A 692 -28.44 -52.34 31.63
C LEU A 692 -28.53 -52.18 30.10
N GLU A 693 -29.69 -51.77 29.56
CA GLU A 693 -29.85 -51.46 28.14
C GLU A 693 -29.00 -50.24 27.72
N ALA A 694 -28.97 -49.19 28.55
CA ALA A 694 -28.12 -48.01 28.31
C ALA A 694 -26.63 -48.37 28.31
N ALA A 695 -26.18 -49.19 29.28
CA ALA A 695 -24.82 -49.68 29.38
C ALA A 695 -24.40 -50.55 28.18
N GLN A 696 -25.26 -51.47 27.74
CA GLN A 696 -25.01 -52.29 26.55
C GLN A 696 -24.96 -51.45 25.26
N SER A 697 -25.85 -50.45 25.13
CA SER A 697 -25.83 -49.54 23.98
C SER A 697 -24.53 -48.72 23.92
N LEU A 698 -24.05 -48.21 25.07
CA LEU A 698 -22.85 -47.38 25.14
C LEU A 698 -21.59 -48.11 24.67
N LEU A 699 -21.46 -49.41 24.97
CA LEU A 699 -20.36 -50.25 24.48
C LEU A 699 -20.29 -50.37 22.95
N THR A 700 -21.34 -49.97 22.22
CA THR A 700 -21.37 -50.02 20.75
C THR A 700 -21.18 -48.66 20.07
N SER A 701 -21.04 -47.56 20.83
CA SER A 701 -21.14 -46.19 20.32
C SER A 701 -19.87 -45.35 20.42
N ASN A 702 -18.68 -45.95 20.25
CA ASN A 702 -17.35 -45.29 20.40
C ASN A 702 -17.28 -44.28 21.58
N PRO A 703 -17.55 -44.72 22.82
CA PRO A 703 -17.58 -43.83 23.98
C PRO A 703 -16.16 -43.38 24.37
N THR A 704 -16.05 -42.20 25.00
CA THR A 704 -14.84 -41.78 25.74
C THR A 704 -14.72 -42.54 27.06
N GLN A 705 -13.51 -42.60 27.67
CA GLN A 705 -13.32 -43.27 28.96
C GLN A 705 -14.28 -42.74 30.03
N LYS A 706 -14.46 -41.42 30.10
CA LYS A 706 -15.37 -40.79 31.07
C LYS A 706 -16.81 -41.32 30.93
N GLN A 707 -17.31 -41.53 29.72
CA GLN A 707 -18.68 -42.04 29.53
C GLN A 707 -18.81 -43.48 30.04
N ILE A 708 -17.77 -44.31 29.86
CA ILE A 708 -17.71 -45.66 30.44
C ILE A 708 -17.70 -45.60 31.97
N ASP A 709 -16.88 -44.73 32.56
CA ASP A 709 -16.76 -44.58 34.00
C ASP A 709 -18.07 -44.07 34.63
N ASP A 710 -18.69 -43.02 34.07
CA ASP A 710 -19.97 -42.47 34.51
C ASP A 710 -21.08 -43.56 34.45
N MET A 711 -21.16 -44.32 33.35
CA MET A 711 -22.13 -45.40 33.17
C MET A 711 -21.88 -46.61 34.09
N TYR A 712 -20.62 -46.97 34.33
CA TYR A 712 -20.26 -48.01 35.30
C TYR A 712 -20.71 -47.65 36.71
N ASN A 713 -20.47 -46.40 37.13
CA ASN A 713 -20.92 -45.89 38.43
C ASN A 713 -22.46 -45.86 38.53
N GLN A 714 -23.16 -45.49 37.45
CA GLN A 714 -24.64 -45.48 37.38
C GLN A 714 -25.23 -46.90 37.47
N LEU A 715 -24.67 -47.87 36.76
CA LEU A 715 -25.11 -49.27 36.81
C LEU A 715 -24.79 -49.92 38.18
N GLN A 716 -23.60 -49.69 38.74
CA GLN A 716 -23.24 -50.14 40.08
C GLN A 716 -24.11 -49.49 41.17
N THR A 717 -24.44 -48.21 41.05
CA THR A 717 -25.38 -47.55 41.98
C THR A 717 -26.75 -48.24 41.94
N THR A 718 -27.24 -48.57 40.74
CA THR A 718 -28.52 -49.26 40.54
C THR A 718 -28.51 -50.68 41.12
N LEU A 719 -27.42 -51.44 40.92
CA LEU A 719 -27.21 -52.76 41.53
C LEU A 719 -27.24 -52.70 43.07
N ASN A 720 -26.61 -51.69 43.68
CA ASN A 720 -26.57 -51.54 45.14
C ASN A 720 -27.89 -51.02 45.75
N GLN A 721 -28.86 -50.58 44.93
CA GLN A 721 -30.17 -50.06 45.38
C GLN A 721 -31.34 -51.05 45.19
N LEU A 722 -31.05 -52.30 44.84
CA LEU A 722 -32.06 -53.34 44.63
C LEU A 722 -32.82 -53.69 45.93
N VAL A 723 -34.15 -53.64 45.89
CA VAL A 723 -35.02 -53.84 47.05
C VAL A 723 -35.56 -55.27 47.05
N LYS A 724 -35.28 -56.05 48.10
CA LYS A 724 -35.73 -57.45 48.20
C LYS A 724 -37.19 -57.60 48.63
N VAL A 725 -37.87 -58.62 48.10
CA VAL A 725 -39.23 -59.00 48.51
C VAL A 725 -39.18 -59.70 49.87
N THR A 726 -39.85 -59.12 50.88
CA THR A 726 -39.90 -59.68 52.24
C THR A 726 -41.11 -60.59 52.42
N VAL A 727 -40.87 -61.87 52.68
CA VAL A 727 -41.92 -62.85 53.02
C VAL A 727 -42.10 -62.87 54.54
N VAL A 728 -43.31 -62.55 55.01
CA VAL A 728 -43.68 -62.61 56.43
C VAL A 728 -44.41 -63.94 56.71
N PRO A 729 -43.93 -64.79 57.65
CA PRO A 729 -44.63 -66.00 58.04
C PRO A 729 -45.78 -65.71 59.01
N THR A 730 -46.94 -66.36 58.81
CA THR A 730 -48.08 -66.32 59.73
C THR A 730 -48.18 -67.60 60.60
N PRO A 731 -48.77 -67.52 61.81
CA PRO A 731 -48.73 -68.63 62.78
C PRO A 731 -49.83 -69.69 62.56
N ASP A 732 -49.59 -70.86 63.13
CA ASP A 732 -50.46 -72.04 63.10
C ASP A 732 -51.62 -72.01 64.13
N ASN A 733 -52.65 -72.81 63.85
CA ASN A 733 -53.27 -73.82 64.74
C ASN A 733 -54.81 -73.78 64.85
N ASN A 734 -55.50 -74.85 64.39
CA ASN A 734 -56.37 -75.72 65.21
C ASN A 734 -57.34 -76.64 64.42
N ASN A 735 -57.26 -77.95 64.72
CA ASN A 735 -58.34 -78.95 64.85
C ASN A 735 -59.51 -79.04 63.83
N LYS A 736 -59.32 -79.96 62.87
CA LYS A 736 -60.14 -81.17 62.60
C LYS A 736 -61.67 -81.18 62.85
N GLU A 737 -62.36 -81.50 61.74
CA GLU A 737 -63.40 -82.55 61.58
C GLU A 737 -64.84 -82.35 62.10
N PRO A 738 -65.87 -82.94 61.44
CA PRO A 738 -65.93 -83.38 60.04
C PRO A 738 -67.23 -83.05 59.26
N THR A 739 -67.09 -83.00 57.92
CA THR A 739 -68.10 -83.33 56.87
C THR A 739 -69.53 -82.78 56.96
N ASN A 740 -69.97 -82.00 55.95
CA ASN A 740 -70.84 -82.58 54.90
C ASN A 740 -70.89 -81.79 53.57
N HIS A 741 -71.67 -82.33 52.62
CA HIS A 741 -71.86 -81.94 51.21
C HIS A 741 -72.31 -80.51 50.87
N GLU A 742 -71.74 -80.02 49.76
CA GLU A 742 -72.37 -79.37 48.58
C GLU A 742 -73.24 -78.08 48.64
N GLN A 743 -72.76 -77.13 47.82
CA GLN A 743 -73.47 -76.38 46.76
C GLN A 743 -74.26 -75.07 47.03
N THR A 744 -73.91 -74.10 46.17
CA THR A 744 -74.76 -73.09 45.48
C THR A 744 -75.24 -71.80 46.18
N ASN A 745 -74.42 -70.75 46.00
CA ASN A 745 -74.69 -69.60 45.09
C ASN A 745 -75.37 -68.29 45.59
N GLN A 746 -74.92 -67.19 44.97
CA GLN A 746 -75.52 -65.86 44.75
C GLN A 746 -75.65 -64.77 45.86
N ASN A 747 -74.83 -63.71 45.64
CA ASN A 747 -75.20 -62.29 45.43
C ASN A 747 -75.41 -61.28 46.59
N GLN A 748 -74.84 -60.09 46.34
CA GLN A 748 -75.22 -58.72 46.80
C GLN A 748 -75.21 -58.44 48.33
N ALA A 749 -74.63 -57.35 48.86
CA ALA A 749 -74.62 -55.97 48.37
C ALA A 749 -73.50 -55.08 49.01
N THR A 750 -73.43 -53.82 48.60
CA THR A 750 -72.68 -52.69 49.23
C THR A 750 -73.67 -51.80 50.04
N PRO A 751 -73.33 -50.62 50.65
CA PRO A 751 -72.04 -49.87 50.73
C PRO A 751 -71.71 -49.27 52.14
N ASP A 752 -70.66 -48.41 52.23
CA ASP A 752 -70.75 -46.96 52.58
C ASP A 752 -69.76 -46.34 53.62
N LYS A 753 -69.10 -45.22 53.21
CA LYS A 753 -68.70 -43.96 53.91
C LYS A 753 -67.50 -43.72 54.87
N THR A 754 -66.97 -42.48 54.68
CA THR A 754 -66.28 -41.50 55.57
C THR A 754 -64.87 -41.75 56.14
N VAL A 755 -63.98 -40.78 56.47
CA VAL A 755 -63.55 -39.41 55.98
C VAL A 755 -63.00 -38.55 57.15
N GLN A 756 -61.77 -37.97 57.06
CA GLN A 756 -61.24 -36.70 57.68
C GLN A 756 -59.68 -36.58 57.51
N THR A 757 -59.07 -35.52 56.90
CA THR A 757 -58.53 -34.20 57.40
C THR A 757 -57.31 -34.24 58.35
N ALA A 758 -56.30 -33.34 58.35
CA ALA A 758 -55.81 -32.23 57.46
C ALA A 758 -54.41 -31.67 57.95
N ASP A 759 -53.88 -30.61 57.29
CA ASP A 759 -52.80 -29.64 57.68
C ASP A 759 -51.29 -30.08 57.74
N GLN A 760 -50.27 -29.20 57.58
CA GLN A 760 -50.02 -28.03 56.67
C GLN A 760 -48.52 -27.56 56.69
N ASN A 761 -48.08 -26.77 55.68
CA ASN A 761 -46.85 -25.90 55.56
C ASN A 761 -45.46 -26.60 55.43
N ASP A 762 -44.37 -26.08 54.84
CA ASP A 762 -43.98 -25.14 53.72
C ASP A 762 -42.42 -25.32 53.52
N PHE A 763 -41.56 -24.76 52.63
CA PHE A 763 -41.44 -23.77 51.51
C PHE A 763 -40.35 -24.37 50.52
N ILE A 764 -40.14 -24.09 49.21
CA ILE A 764 -40.47 -23.04 48.20
C ILE A 764 -39.48 -21.82 48.22
N VAL A 765 -38.68 -21.46 47.18
CA VAL A 765 -38.44 -21.98 45.80
C VAL A 765 -37.06 -21.49 45.21
N TYR A 766 -36.68 -21.96 43.99
CA TYR A 766 -35.52 -21.63 43.12
C TYR A 766 -35.04 -20.15 42.98
N GLY A 767 -33.74 -19.95 42.64
CA GLY A 767 -33.38 -19.35 41.32
C GLY A 767 -32.37 -18.16 41.16
N VAL A 768 -31.33 -18.39 40.32
CA VAL A 768 -30.84 -17.52 39.20
C VAL A 768 -30.03 -16.20 39.46
N ILE A 769 -28.77 -16.17 38.95
CA ILE A 769 -27.92 -15.03 38.46
C ILE A 769 -27.52 -13.89 39.44
N MET A 770 -26.20 -13.68 39.71
CA MET A 770 -25.35 -12.62 39.07
C MET A 770 -23.84 -12.65 39.50
N THR A 771 -23.04 -11.89 38.75
CA THR A 771 -21.57 -11.65 38.67
C THR A 771 -20.72 -11.33 39.91
N LEU A 772 -19.39 -11.43 39.68
CA LEU A 772 -18.24 -10.59 40.14
C LEU A 772 -17.13 -11.22 41.01
N THR A 773 -15.95 -10.59 40.97
CA THR A 773 -14.62 -11.18 41.22
C THR A 773 -13.86 -10.56 42.40
N ALA A 774 -13.07 -11.35 43.14
CA ALA A 774 -11.73 -10.97 43.64
C ALA A 774 -10.97 -12.12 44.32
N ALA A 775 -9.67 -12.26 44.02
CA ALA A 775 -8.54 -12.56 44.92
C ALA A 775 -7.46 -13.40 44.22
N ALA A 776 -6.21 -12.90 44.18
CA ALA A 776 -5.04 -13.63 43.70
C ALA A 776 -4.00 -13.75 44.83
N PHE A 777 -3.23 -14.84 44.87
CA PHE A 777 -2.12 -14.98 45.83
C PHE A 777 -0.89 -15.74 45.25
N LEU A 778 0.17 -14.95 45.01
CA LEU A 778 1.61 -15.27 44.90
C LEU A 778 2.16 -16.48 44.08
N PHE A 779 2.79 -16.15 42.94
CA PHE A 779 4.25 -16.06 42.75
C PHE A 779 5.20 -16.98 43.59
N LEU A 780 6.07 -17.78 42.92
CA LEU A 780 7.55 -17.59 42.88
C LEU A 780 8.36 -18.77 42.29
N LYS A 781 9.01 -18.55 41.12
CA LYS A 781 10.37 -18.98 40.71
C LYS A 781 10.53 -18.85 39.17
N LYS A 782 11.70 -18.60 38.56
CA LYS A 782 12.92 -17.82 38.90
C LYS A 782 13.82 -17.81 37.63
N GLU A 783 14.30 -16.65 37.17
CA GLU A 783 15.19 -16.55 35.99
C GLU A 783 16.66 -16.94 36.24
N LYS A 784 17.44 -16.98 35.14
CA LYS A 784 18.92 -17.06 34.97
C LYS A 784 19.47 -18.49 35.02
N GLN A 785 20.49 -18.90 34.26
CA GLN A 785 21.56 -18.24 33.45
C GLN A 785 21.72 -19.00 32.09
N LEU A 786 22.35 -18.56 30.99
CA LEU A 786 23.03 -17.32 30.47
C LEU A 786 23.05 -17.48 28.90
N HIS A 787 23.74 -16.72 28.02
CA HIS A 787 24.79 -15.69 28.15
C HIS A 787 24.66 -14.59 27.07
#